data_AF-A0A7X7UF12-F1
#
_entry.id   AF-A0A7X7UF12-F1
#
_cell.length_a   1.000
_cell.length_b   1.000
_cell.length_c   1.000
_cell.angle_alpha   90.00
_cell.angle_beta   90.00
_cell.angle_gamma   90.00
#
_symmetry.space_group_name_H-M   'P 1'
#
loop_
_entity.id
_entity.type
_entity.pdbx_description
1 polymer ?
#
loop_
_entity_poly.entity_id
_entity_poly.type
_entity_poly.pdbx_seq_one_letter_code
_entity_poly.pdbx_strand_id
1 'polypeptide(L)'
;MPWKNLPRPLQFYIIFLITAAAAVFFQQVHFMAAAPLTWSLILYILLSILTARINVKIPYTDVHFSMDTAFVYAILMLYGGLPAMVADSASKIINTMPHIKQQTWYKVPFNVASGLLSVFAAGQVYYLLLPNNPTYSGYLLPLACMAMAYFLVNSITVAVAISLSTGMNVIKLWVENFLWTSIGFFAALSIAVLIYLLDFTIGALAFLVSLPILGLVYFSQRVYLRQEEDAKAHINQLEAMHMSTIETLSLAIDAKDQITHGHVHRVTAYVTKLAEYLGVTAPEEMQGLRFAALVHDIGKIGIPDLLLAKPGRFTHEEMDRMRMHPVIGAQIVKAVSTDFPITDIVLCHHERWDGTGYPRRLKGEAINRFARMLAICDVYDALRSDRPYRRAMCKEKAVNIIRDERGGAFDPEITDVFLTHLEDLEAAAAEEDRRLEALTFSTPSSTDGLDVVHNYNPLELYGQISYTQQEVFLLYETAQLVGLNLPAQELAAKLMTSVGKLIPYNTAIVFLTDTAEDHLEPLYVDSRDAGAFSGFRIAFGRGMSGWVAQNGQPMRNVDPVAELGELDIADQKYRTMLSVPLRFDGRTVGVVSLYSEKKDFYQDRHQDLLIKLCSMVTPAVVGALKSEEMMSEDLIDPLTHLGNVRAMKHYFEGELIGHPRQEAYSLYLLDLRGWRQINQRYGHETGDRLLQTLVSGVTGVLRPEDRCFRCGADELAVVAHGADKQGAMALTVRLRRSITRLGVKVAGGVLSPDVAIGYASYPEDGITPEELWRVADSNLYKDQMRSAVPAKDWHNSMAPASGS
;
A
#
# COMPACT_ATOMS: atom_id res chain seq x y z
N MET A 1 -10.29 5.07 -37.85
CA MET A 1 -9.99 5.81 -39.10
C MET A 1 -11.28 6.38 -39.69
N PRO A 2 -11.24 7.57 -40.30
CA PRO A 2 -12.33 8.11 -41.13
C PRO A 2 -12.69 7.14 -42.25
N TRP A 3 -13.98 7.07 -42.64
CA TRP A 3 -14.43 6.20 -43.73
C TRP A 3 -13.57 6.30 -44.99
N LYS A 4 -13.24 7.53 -45.43
CA LYS A 4 -12.43 7.82 -46.61
C LYS A 4 -10.99 7.26 -46.54
N ASN A 5 -10.49 7.03 -45.34
CA ASN A 5 -9.13 6.55 -45.10
C ASN A 5 -9.08 5.04 -44.81
N LEU A 6 -10.22 4.34 -44.90
CA LEU A 6 -10.23 2.88 -44.75
C LEU A 6 -9.66 2.20 -46.00
N PRO A 7 -8.98 1.05 -45.83
CA PRO A 7 -8.60 0.20 -46.95
C PRO A 7 -9.81 -0.14 -47.83
N ARG A 8 -9.66 -0.08 -49.17
CA ARG A 8 -10.74 -0.43 -50.10
C ARG A 8 -11.35 -1.81 -49.84
N PRO A 9 -10.57 -2.87 -49.55
CA PRO A 9 -11.14 -4.19 -49.21
C PRO A 9 -12.08 -4.14 -48.00
N LEU A 10 -11.74 -3.34 -46.97
CA LEU A 10 -12.57 -3.17 -45.79
C LEU A 10 -13.87 -2.42 -46.09
N GLN A 11 -13.82 -1.39 -46.94
CA GLN A 11 -15.03 -0.67 -47.37
C GLN A 11 -16.00 -1.59 -48.13
N PHE A 12 -15.49 -2.39 -49.08
CA PHE A 12 -16.30 -3.37 -49.80
C PHE A 12 -16.89 -4.42 -48.87
N TYR A 13 -16.10 -4.92 -47.92
CA TYR A 13 -16.55 -5.90 -46.94
C TYR A 13 -17.71 -5.36 -46.06
N ILE A 14 -17.58 -4.12 -45.56
CA ILE A 14 -18.64 -3.47 -44.75
C ILE A 14 -19.93 -3.32 -45.58
N ILE A 15 -19.83 -2.84 -46.82
CA ILE A 15 -20.99 -2.67 -47.70
C ILE A 15 -21.66 -4.02 -47.98
N PHE A 16 -20.88 -5.04 -48.30
CA PHE A 16 -21.37 -6.40 -48.56
C PHE A 16 -22.12 -6.99 -47.36
N LEU A 17 -21.60 -6.82 -46.14
CA LEU A 17 -22.29 -7.30 -44.95
C LEU A 17 -23.61 -6.58 -44.71
N ILE A 18 -23.64 -5.25 -44.89
CA ILE A 18 -24.86 -4.46 -44.72
C ILE A 18 -25.93 -4.90 -45.73
N THR A 19 -25.56 -5.10 -47.00
CA THR A 19 -26.51 -5.56 -48.03
C THR A 19 -26.99 -6.98 -47.78
N ALA A 20 -26.10 -7.89 -47.36
CA ALA A 20 -26.47 -9.25 -46.98
C ALA A 20 -27.43 -9.28 -45.79
N ALA A 21 -27.14 -8.50 -44.73
CA ALA A 21 -27.99 -8.40 -43.56
C ALA A 21 -29.37 -7.81 -43.89
N ALA A 22 -29.43 -6.79 -44.74
CA ALA A 22 -30.69 -6.22 -45.21
C ALA A 22 -31.52 -7.25 -45.99
N ALA A 23 -30.90 -8.00 -46.91
CA ALA A 23 -31.59 -9.04 -47.67
C ALA A 23 -32.18 -10.13 -46.75
N VAL A 24 -31.41 -10.59 -45.78
CA VAL A 24 -31.85 -11.58 -44.77
C VAL A 24 -32.99 -11.03 -43.91
N PHE A 25 -32.91 -9.77 -43.49
CA PHE A 25 -33.99 -9.13 -42.72
C PHE A 25 -35.28 -9.04 -43.52
N PHE A 26 -35.24 -8.55 -44.78
CA PHE A 26 -36.42 -8.48 -45.64
C PHE A 26 -37.01 -9.85 -45.97
N GLN A 27 -36.16 -10.87 -46.16
CA GLN A 27 -36.61 -12.24 -46.31
C GLN A 27 -37.42 -12.68 -45.08
N GLN A 28 -36.90 -12.46 -43.87
CA GLN A 28 -37.60 -12.84 -42.63
C GLN A 28 -38.92 -12.08 -42.45
N VAL A 29 -38.97 -10.79 -42.79
CA VAL A 29 -40.22 -10.00 -42.77
C VAL A 29 -41.26 -10.58 -43.73
N HIS A 30 -40.86 -10.99 -44.93
CA HIS A 30 -41.77 -11.54 -45.93
C HIS A 30 -42.39 -12.89 -45.49
N PHE A 31 -41.62 -13.73 -44.82
CA PHE A 31 -42.08 -15.05 -44.36
C PHE A 31 -42.86 -15.02 -43.04
N MET A 32 -42.95 -13.87 -42.35
CA MET A 32 -43.75 -13.78 -41.14
C MET A 32 -45.25 -13.70 -41.44
N ALA A 33 -45.99 -14.71 -40.99
CA ALA A 33 -47.36 -14.50 -40.55
C ALA A 33 -47.32 -13.54 -39.35
N ALA A 34 -48.25 -12.59 -39.26
CA ALA A 34 -48.29 -11.58 -38.20
C ALA A 34 -48.26 -12.22 -36.80
N ALA A 35 -47.05 -12.36 -36.23
CA ALA A 35 -46.91 -12.83 -34.86
C ALA A 35 -47.57 -11.78 -33.96
N PRO A 36 -48.45 -12.18 -33.03
CA PRO A 36 -49.13 -11.22 -32.19
C PRO A 36 -48.12 -10.46 -31.34
N LEU A 37 -48.17 -9.13 -31.40
CA LEU A 37 -47.34 -8.26 -30.58
C LEU A 37 -47.81 -8.40 -29.12
N THR A 38 -47.15 -9.27 -28.36
CA THR A 38 -47.49 -9.48 -26.95
C THR A 38 -46.75 -8.48 -26.05
N TRP A 39 -47.35 -8.14 -24.91
CA TRP A 39 -46.70 -7.30 -23.91
C TRP A 39 -45.38 -7.89 -23.40
N SER A 40 -45.28 -9.22 -23.29
CA SER A 40 -44.05 -9.90 -22.89
C SER A 40 -42.92 -9.73 -23.91
N LEU A 41 -43.21 -9.78 -25.22
CA LEU A 41 -42.21 -9.51 -26.25
C LEU A 41 -41.64 -8.08 -26.14
N ILE A 42 -42.50 -7.08 -25.94
CA ILE A 42 -42.06 -5.68 -25.78
C ILE A 42 -41.15 -5.54 -24.55
N LEU A 43 -41.50 -6.19 -23.44
CA LEU A 43 -40.73 -6.17 -22.21
C LEU A 43 -39.34 -6.82 -22.38
N TYR A 44 -39.24 -7.95 -23.06
CA TYR A 44 -37.94 -8.57 -23.34
C TYR A 44 -37.07 -7.76 -24.30
N ILE A 45 -37.67 -7.12 -25.32
CA ILE A 45 -36.94 -6.18 -26.19
C ILE A 45 -36.39 -5.00 -25.36
N LEU A 46 -37.19 -4.45 -24.45
CA LEU A 46 -36.77 -3.35 -23.57
C LEU A 46 -35.63 -3.78 -22.63
N LEU A 47 -35.68 -5.00 -22.07
CA LEU A 47 -34.57 -5.55 -21.28
C LEU A 47 -33.31 -5.75 -22.10
N SER A 48 -33.40 -6.31 -23.30
CA SER A 48 -32.27 -6.43 -24.21
C SER A 48 -31.60 -5.07 -24.43
N ILE A 49 -32.39 -4.02 -24.66
CA ILE A 49 -31.91 -2.65 -24.82
C ILE A 49 -31.25 -2.11 -23.54
N LEU A 50 -31.90 -2.27 -22.38
CA LEU A 50 -31.40 -1.75 -21.10
C LEU A 50 -30.08 -2.44 -20.69
N THR A 51 -29.97 -3.73 -20.99
CA THR A 51 -28.81 -4.57 -20.69
C THR A 51 -27.69 -4.46 -21.71
N ALA A 52 -27.94 -3.90 -22.89
CA ALA A 52 -26.94 -3.68 -23.94
C ALA A 52 -25.76 -2.79 -23.50
N ARG A 53 -25.94 -2.00 -22.43
CA ARG A 53 -24.87 -1.16 -21.86
C ARG A 53 -24.13 -1.83 -20.69
N ILE A 54 -24.62 -2.97 -20.22
CA ILE A 54 -24.09 -3.68 -19.06
C ILE A 54 -23.13 -4.75 -19.59
N ASN A 55 -21.85 -4.40 -19.66
CA ASN A 55 -20.76 -5.29 -20.11
C ASN A 55 -20.04 -5.89 -18.91
N VAL A 56 -20.22 -7.18 -18.66
CA VAL A 56 -19.59 -7.90 -17.54
C VAL A 56 -18.20 -8.34 -17.93
N LYS A 57 -17.16 -7.87 -17.22
CA LYS A 57 -15.80 -8.42 -17.39
C LYS A 57 -15.71 -9.77 -16.68
N ILE A 58 -15.19 -10.78 -17.35
CA ILE A 58 -14.94 -12.08 -16.73
C ILE A 58 -13.65 -11.95 -15.88
N PRO A 59 -13.67 -12.33 -14.58
CA PRO A 59 -12.50 -12.23 -13.71
C PRO A 59 -11.25 -12.87 -14.33
N TYR A 60 -10.09 -12.22 -14.15
CA TYR A 60 -8.79 -12.68 -14.65
C TYR A 60 -8.64 -12.76 -16.18
N THR A 61 -9.56 -12.14 -16.94
CA THR A 61 -9.48 -12.04 -18.40
C THR A 61 -9.87 -10.65 -18.88
N ASP A 62 -9.39 -10.22 -20.04
CA ASP A 62 -9.83 -8.96 -20.69
C ASP A 62 -11.12 -9.13 -21.53
N VAL A 63 -11.86 -10.21 -21.27
CA VAL A 63 -13.09 -10.52 -21.99
C VAL A 63 -14.27 -9.81 -21.32
N HIS A 64 -14.94 -8.97 -22.10
CA HIS A 64 -16.22 -8.36 -21.73
C HIS A 64 -17.38 -9.11 -22.41
N PHE A 65 -18.39 -9.46 -21.62
CA PHE A 65 -19.60 -10.11 -22.08
C PHE A 65 -20.80 -9.15 -21.98
N SER A 66 -21.51 -8.94 -23.08
CA SER A 66 -22.70 -8.09 -23.15
C SER A 66 -23.94 -8.88 -22.73
N MET A 67 -24.66 -8.40 -21.71
CA MET A 67 -25.80 -9.13 -21.12
C MET A 67 -27.05 -9.21 -22.02
N ASP A 68 -27.15 -8.35 -23.03
CA ASP A 68 -28.27 -8.34 -24.00
C ASP A 68 -28.41 -9.65 -24.76
N THR A 69 -27.29 -10.34 -25.02
CA THR A 69 -27.28 -11.60 -25.78
C THR A 69 -28.17 -12.68 -25.14
N ALA A 70 -28.28 -12.70 -23.81
CA ALA A 70 -29.17 -13.64 -23.12
C ALA A 70 -30.65 -13.38 -23.44
N PHE A 71 -31.05 -12.11 -23.52
CA PHE A 71 -32.41 -11.73 -23.90
C PHE A 71 -32.67 -11.94 -25.40
N VAL A 72 -31.69 -11.68 -26.26
CA VAL A 72 -31.78 -11.99 -27.70
C VAL A 72 -32.02 -13.49 -27.93
N TYR A 73 -31.30 -14.36 -27.22
CA TYR A 73 -31.54 -15.81 -27.28
C TYR A 73 -32.90 -16.21 -26.71
N ALA A 74 -33.33 -15.62 -25.60
CA ALA A 74 -34.66 -15.89 -25.05
C ALA A 74 -35.76 -15.49 -26.04
N ILE A 75 -35.65 -14.32 -26.67
CA ILE A 75 -36.59 -13.85 -27.69
C ILE A 75 -36.58 -14.77 -28.92
N LEU A 76 -35.39 -15.24 -29.33
CA LEU A 76 -35.25 -16.17 -30.46
C LEU A 76 -35.99 -17.49 -30.19
N MET A 77 -35.88 -18.02 -28.97
CA MET A 77 -36.56 -19.27 -28.57
C MET A 77 -38.08 -19.09 -28.39
N LEU A 78 -38.52 -17.96 -27.83
CA LEU A 78 -39.93 -17.71 -27.48
C LEU A 78 -40.76 -17.18 -28.66
N TYR A 79 -40.20 -16.28 -29.47
CA TYR A 79 -40.93 -15.50 -30.48
C TYR A 79 -40.34 -15.62 -31.89
N GLY A 80 -39.16 -16.22 -32.02
CA GLY A 80 -38.51 -16.51 -33.29
C GLY A 80 -37.53 -15.47 -33.80
N GLY A 81 -37.09 -15.69 -35.05
CA GLY A 81 -35.95 -15.01 -35.65
C GLY A 81 -36.12 -13.49 -35.78
N LEU A 82 -37.23 -13.03 -36.38
CA LEU A 82 -37.40 -11.60 -36.65
C LEU A 82 -37.48 -10.75 -35.36
N PRO A 83 -38.26 -11.10 -34.32
CA PRO A 83 -38.27 -10.32 -33.09
C PRO A 83 -36.90 -10.27 -32.40
N ALA A 84 -36.14 -11.37 -32.45
CA ALA A 84 -34.77 -11.41 -31.92
C ALA A 84 -33.81 -10.52 -32.73
N MET A 85 -33.96 -10.51 -34.06
CA MET A 85 -33.18 -9.64 -34.96
C MET A 85 -33.45 -8.15 -34.69
N VAL A 86 -34.71 -7.79 -34.39
CA VAL A 86 -35.09 -6.43 -33.99
C VAL A 86 -34.48 -6.06 -32.65
N ALA A 87 -34.55 -6.96 -31.66
CA ALA A 87 -33.98 -6.76 -30.32
C ALA A 87 -32.46 -6.56 -30.36
N ASP A 88 -31.74 -7.42 -31.09
CA ASP A 88 -30.28 -7.35 -31.28
C ASP A 88 -29.89 -6.04 -31.98
N SER A 89 -30.60 -5.67 -33.06
CA SER A 89 -30.33 -4.43 -33.79
C SER A 89 -30.47 -3.20 -32.89
N ALA A 90 -31.56 -3.11 -32.12
CA ALA A 90 -31.79 -1.99 -31.21
C ALA A 90 -30.72 -1.92 -30.12
N SER A 91 -30.35 -3.07 -29.55
CA SER A 91 -29.31 -3.20 -28.52
C SER A 91 -27.94 -2.74 -29.05
N LYS A 92 -27.55 -3.19 -30.26
CA LYS A 92 -26.28 -2.82 -30.89
C LYS A 92 -26.20 -1.35 -31.27
N ILE A 93 -27.31 -0.73 -31.70
CA ILE A 93 -27.37 0.72 -31.93
C ILE A 93 -27.07 1.45 -30.62
N ILE A 94 -27.75 1.09 -29.54
CA ILE A 94 -27.65 1.79 -28.25
C ILE A 94 -26.28 1.60 -27.58
N ASN A 95 -25.65 0.44 -27.77
CA ASN A 95 -24.30 0.15 -27.29
C ASN A 95 -23.24 0.92 -28.12
N THR A 96 -23.39 0.97 -29.45
CA THR A 96 -22.37 1.57 -30.33
C THR A 96 -22.47 3.11 -30.38
N MET A 97 -23.66 3.70 -30.29
CA MET A 97 -23.93 5.12 -30.56
C MET A 97 -23.15 6.13 -29.68
N PRO A 98 -23.00 5.95 -28.35
CA PRO A 98 -22.31 6.90 -27.48
C PRO A 98 -20.79 7.02 -27.74
N HIS A 99 -20.18 6.02 -28.38
CA HIS A 99 -18.73 5.94 -28.57
C HIS A 99 -18.26 6.46 -29.95
N ILE A 100 -19.15 7.11 -30.70
CA ILE A 100 -18.88 7.53 -32.08
C ILE A 100 -18.38 8.97 -32.12
N LYS A 101 -17.17 9.15 -32.65
CA LYS A 101 -16.73 10.44 -33.21
C LYS A 101 -17.32 10.58 -34.63
N GLN A 102 -17.61 11.80 -35.09
CA GLN A 102 -18.24 12.08 -36.41
C GLN A 102 -17.59 11.30 -37.58
N GLN A 103 -16.30 10.96 -37.49
CA GLN A 103 -15.55 10.27 -38.54
C GLN A 103 -15.73 8.73 -38.57
N THR A 104 -16.39 8.10 -37.59
CA THR A 104 -16.50 6.63 -37.44
C THR A 104 -17.94 6.07 -37.51
N TRP A 105 -18.86 6.79 -38.16
CA TRP A 105 -20.28 6.46 -38.23
C TRP A 105 -20.59 5.04 -38.76
N TYR A 106 -19.76 4.52 -39.68
CA TYR A 106 -19.95 3.21 -40.34
C TYR A 106 -19.90 2.02 -39.38
N LYS A 107 -19.38 2.19 -38.15
CA LYS A 107 -19.33 1.13 -37.14
C LYS A 107 -20.72 0.68 -36.68
N VAL A 108 -21.71 1.57 -36.64
CA VAL A 108 -23.09 1.22 -36.25
C VAL A 108 -23.74 0.27 -37.25
N PRO A 109 -23.88 0.63 -38.54
CA PRO A 109 -24.52 -0.26 -39.50
C PRO A 109 -23.72 -1.56 -39.68
N PHE A 110 -22.39 -1.54 -39.53
CA PHE A 110 -21.57 -2.75 -39.51
C PHE A 110 -21.91 -3.68 -38.33
N ASN A 111 -21.93 -3.16 -37.09
CA ASN A 111 -22.24 -3.95 -35.90
C ASN A 111 -23.66 -4.52 -35.96
N VAL A 112 -24.63 -3.71 -36.41
CA VAL A 112 -26.03 -4.13 -36.62
C VAL A 112 -26.09 -5.24 -37.66
N ALA A 113 -25.43 -5.08 -38.82
CA ALA A 113 -25.39 -6.10 -39.86
C ALA A 113 -24.78 -7.42 -39.37
N SER A 114 -23.65 -7.34 -38.66
CA SER A 114 -23.01 -8.52 -38.05
C SER A 114 -23.93 -9.22 -37.06
N GLY A 115 -24.69 -8.46 -36.26
CA GLY A 115 -25.65 -9.01 -35.30
C GLY A 115 -26.83 -9.70 -35.95
N LEU A 116 -27.47 -9.04 -36.91
CA LEU A 116 -28.57 -9.59 -37.70
C LEU A 116 -28.21 -10.93 -38.34
N LEU A 117 -27.04 -11.02 -38.98
CA LEU A 117 -26.55 -12.26 -39.58
C LEU A 117 -26.29 -13.35 -38.53
N SER A 118 -25.80 -12.97 -37.35
CA SER A 118 -25.55 -13.89 -36.24
C SER A 118 -26.84 -14.46 -35.65
N VAL A 119 -27.84 -13.61 -35.40
CA VAL A 119 -29.17 -14.05 -34.93
C VAL A 119 -29.84 -14.94 -35.97
N PHE A 120 -29.77 -14.57 -37.25
CA PHE A 120 -30.33 -15.38 -38.33
C PHE A 120 -29.69 -16.76 -38.40
N ALA A 121 -28.35 -16.84 -38.41
CA ALA A 121 -27.63 -18.11 -38.44
C ALA A 121 -27.96 -18.99 -37.22
N ALA A 122 -28.00 -18.39 -36.03
CA ALA A 122 -28.38 -19.07 -34.80
C ALA A 122 -29.81 -19.63 -34.88
N GLY A 123 -30.76 -18.83 -35.37
CA GLY A 123 -32.14 -19.25 -35.56
C GLY A 123 -32.29 -20.40 -36.55
N GLN A 124 -31.63 -20.33 -37.70
CA GLN A 124 -31.65 -21.42 -38.70
C GLN A 124 -31.10 -22.73 -38.12
N VAL A 125 -29.96 -22.67 -37.42
CA VAL A 125 -29.36 -23.85 -36.79
C VAL A 125 -30.26 -24.41 -35.70
N TYR A 126 -30.85 -23.54 -34.87
CA TYR A 126 -31.76 -23.95 -33.80
C TYR A 126 -32.98 -24.69 -34.36
N TYR A 127 -33.71 -24.10 -35.30
CA TYR A 127 -34.93 -24.68 -35.86
C TYR A 127 -34.66 -25.91 -36.74
N LEU A 128 -33.51 -25.98 -37.42
CA LEU A 128 -33.12 -27.13 -38.22
C LEU A 128 -32.82 -28.37 -37.35
N LEU A 129 -32.20 -28.16 -36.19
CA LEU A 129 -31.80 -29.25 -35.30
C LEU A 129 -32.90 -29.62 -34.28
N LEU A 130 -33.92 -28.79 -34.11
CA LEU A 130 -34.98 -29.01 -33.15
C LEU A 130 -35.83 -30.24 -33.54
N PRO A 131 -35.85 -31.32 -32.72
CA PRO A 131 -36.67 -32.49 -33.00
C PRO A 131 -38.17 -32.15 -32.97
N ASN A 132 -38.99 -32.90 -33.73
CA ASN A 132 -40.45 -32.70 -33.76
C ASN A 132 -41.13 -32.94 -32.40
N ASN A 133 -40.60 -33.85 -31.58
CA ASN A 133 -41.06 -34.15 -30.21
C ASN A 133 -39.84 -34.26 -29.29
N PRO A 134 -39.26 -33.13 -28.89
CA PRO A 134 -38.02 -33.13 -28.13
C PRO A 134 -38.26 -33.55 -26.67
N THR A 135 -37.50 -34.54 -26.20
CA THR A 135 -37.31 -34.77 -24.75
C THR A 135 -36.41 -33.67 -24.18
N TYR A 136 -36.33 -33.52 -22.86
CA TYR A 136 -35.44 -32.52 -22.23
C TYR A 136 -33.98 -32.62 -22.71
N SER A 137 -33.46 -33.84 -22.94
CA SER A 137 -32.12 -34.04 -23.52
C SER A 137 -32.03 -33.65 -25.00
N GLY A 138 -33.14 -33.71 -25.75
CA GLY A 138 -33.23 -33.34 -27.15
C GLY A 138 -33.07 -31.84 -27.43
N TYR A 139 -33.18 -30.98 -26.41
CA TYR A 139 -32.95 -29.54 -26.52
C TYR A 139 -31.47 -29.14 -26.38
N LEU A 140 -30.63 -29.98 -25.74
CA LEU A 140 -29.24 -29.61 -25.44
C LEU A 140 -28.41 -29.34 -26.69
N LEU A 141 -28.50 -30.21 -27.70
CA LEU A 141 -27.73 -30.08 -28.94
C LEU A 141 -28.17 -28.86 -29.78
N PRO A 142 -29.48 -28.64 -30.07
CA PRO A 142 -29.93 -27.43 -30.75
C PRO A 142 -29.51 -26.14 -30.05
N LEU A 143 -29.60 -26.09 -28.72
CA LEU A 143 -29.24 -24.90 -27.93
C LEU A 143 -27.74 -24.61 -27.97
N ALA A 144 -26.89 -25.63 -27.80
CA ALA A 144 -25.44 -25.47 -27.89
C ALA A 144 -25.00 -25.04 -29.31
N CYS A 145 -25.58 -25.65 -30.33
CA CYS A 145 -25.31 -25.30 -31.73
C CYS A 145 -25.81 -23.90 -32.10
N MET A 146 -26.94 -23.46 -31.53
CA MET A 146 -27.46 -22.09 -31.69
C MET A 146 -26.47 -21.05 -31.16
N ALA A 147 -26.00 -21.22 -29.91
CA ALA A 147 -25.03 -20.30 -29.30
C ALA A 147 -23.69 -20.31 -30.06
N MET A 148 -23.22 -21.49 -30.48
CA MET A 148 -22.02 -21.63 -31.30
C MET A 148 -22.16 -20.91 -32.65
N ALA A 149 -23.29 -21.07 -33.34
CA ALA A 149 -23.54 -20.41 -34.63
C ALA A 149 -23.55 -18.87 -34.49
N TYR A 150 -24.21 -18.34 -33.45
CA TYR A 150 -24.16 -16.91 -33.16
C TYR A 150 -22.72 -16.45 -32.92
N PHE A 151 -21.99 -17.13 -32.03
CA PHE A 151 -20.62 -16.79 -31.66
C PHE A 151 -19.69 -16.78 -32.88
N LEU A 152 -19.72 -17.84 -33.70
CA LEU A 152 -18.86 -17.97 -34.87
C LEU A 152 -19.14 -16.85 -35.88
N VAL A 153 -20.41 -16.62 -36.24
CA VAL A 153 -20.76 -15.58 -37.22
C VAL A 153 -20.40 -14.20 -36.68
N ASN A 154 -20.71 -13.89 -35.42
CA ASN A 154 -20.43 -12.58 -34.84
C ASN A 154 -18.92 -12.31 -34.75
N SER A 155 -18.16 -13.26 -34.20
CA SER A 155 -16.72 -13.10 -33.96
C SER A 155 -15.89 -13.13 -35.24
N ILE A 156 -16.19 -14.01 -36.19
CA ILE A 156 -15.48 -14.08 -37.47
C ILE A 156 -15.73 -12.82 -38.29
N THR A 157 -16.96 -12.30 -38.29
CA THR A 157 -17.31 -11.06 -39.02
C THR A 157 -16.47 -9.88 -38.53
N VAL A 158 -16.34 -9.73 -37.20
CA VAL A 158 -15.50 -8.69 -36.59
C VAL A 158 -14.01 -8.95 -36.84
N ALA A 159 -13.55 -10.20 -36.69
CA ALA A 159 -12.15 -10.56 -36.91
C ALA A 159 -11.67 -10.29 -38.35
N VAL A 160 -12.50 -10.57 -39.36
CA VAL A 160 -12.20 -10.24 -40.76
C VAL A 160 -12.09 -8.74 -40.95
N ALA A 161 -12.98 -7.94 -40.35
CA ALA A 161 -12.90 -6.48 -40.45
C ALA A 161 -11.61 -5.92 -39.82
N ILE A 162 -11.20 -6.43 -38.66
CA ILE A 162 -9.96 -6.01 -38.00
C ILE A 162 -8.74 -6.46 -38.82
N SER A 163 -8.74 -7.69 -39.32
CA SER A 163 -7.67 -8.21 -40.18
C SER A 163 -7.48 -7.37 -41.45
N LEU A 164 -8.58 -7.01 -42.14
CA LEU A 164 -8.52 -6.14 -43.31
C LEU A 164 -8.04 -4.71 -42.99
N SER A 165 -8.16 -4.27 -41.73
CA SER A 165 -7.65 -2.97 -41.27
C SER A 165 -6.18 -3.00 -40.83
N THR A 166 -5.69 -4.14 -40.31
CA THR A 166 -4.37 -4.26 -39.66
C THR A 166 -3.36 -5.03 -40.50
N GLY A 167 -3.81 -5.77 -41.53
CA GLY A 167 -2.98 -6.66 -42.34
C GLY A 167 -2.60 -7.97 -41.65
N MET A 168 -3.09 -8.23 -40.43
CA MET A 168 -2.82 -9.45 -39.67
C MET A 168 -3.59 -10.65 -40.22
N ASN A 169 -3.10 -11.87 -39.98
CA ASN A 169 -3.80 -13.10 -40.34
C ASN A 169 -5.10 -13.26 -39.53
N VAL A 170 -6.23 -13.49 -40.22
CA VAL A 170 -7.56 -13.61 -39.61
C VAL A 170 -7.64 -14.72 -38.56
N ILE A 171 -7.06 -15.90 -38.86
CA ILE A 171 -7.16 -17.08 -37.98
C ILE A 171 -6.38 -16.83 -36.69
N LYS A 172 -5.15 -16.34 -36.81
CA LYS A 172 -4.32 -15.99 -35.64
C LYS A 172 -5.04 -14.97 -34.76
N LEU A 173 -5.54 -13.90 -35.38
CA LEU A 173 -6.27 -12.84 -34.69
C LEU A 173 -7.54 -13.36 -33.99
N TRP A 174 -8.27 -14.27 -34.65
CA TRP A 174 -9.49 -14.86 -34.09
C TRP A 174 -9.20 -15.78 -32.90
N VAL A 175 -8.20 -16.66 -33.01
CA VAL A 175 -7.81 -17.57 -31.92
C VAL A 175 -7.31 -16.81 -30.70
N GLU A 176 -6.46 -15.79 -30.90
CA GLU A 176 -5.85 -15.04 -29.81
C GLU A 176 -6.85 -14.11 -29.09
N ASN A 177 -7.78 -13.48 -29.84
CA ASN A 177 -8.63 -12.42 -29.27
C ASN A 177 -10.09 -12.81 -29.06
N PHE A 178 -10.63 -13.76 -29.84
CA PHE A 178 -12.06 -14.04 -29.86
C PHE A 178 -12.44 -15.42 -29.29
N LEU A 179 -11.55 -16.42 -29.33
CA LEU A 179 -11.85 -17.78 -28.84
C LEU A 179 -12.38 -17.76 -27.40
N TRP A 180 -11.72 -17.01 -26.51
CA TRP A 180 -12.10 -16.90 -25.10
C TRP A 180 -13.44 -16.19 -24.87
N THR A 181 -13.89 -15.36 -25.82
CA THR A 181 -15.20 -14.69 -25.73
C THR A 181 -16.36 -15.67 -25.88
N SER A 182 -16.14 -16.88 -26.40
CA SER A 182 -17.14 -17.95 -26.50
C SER A 182 -17.77 -18.31 -25.15
N ILE A 183 -17.00 -18.25 -24.06
CA ILE A 183 -17.47 -18.54 -22.69
C ILE A 183 -18.64 -17.61 -22.34
N GLY A 184 -18.55 -16.33 -22.71
CA GLY A 184 -19.64 -15.37 -22.51
C GLY A 184 -20.91 -15.77 -23.26
N PHE A 185 -20.81 -16.21 -24.51
CA PHE A 185 -21.98 -16.65 -25.30
C PHE A 185 -22.67 -17.89 -24.72
N PHE A 186 -21.90 -18.85 -24.19
CA PHE A 186 -22.47 -20.02 -23.51
C PHE A 186 -23.06 -19.69 -22.12
N ALA A 187 -22.49 -18.71 -21.42
CA ALA A 187 -23.10 -18.17 -20.21
C ALA A 187 -24.43 -17.46 -20.53
N ALA A 188 -24.50 -16.69 -21.63
CA ALA A 188 -25.72 -16.07 -22.13
C ALA A 188 -26.81 -17.10 -22.41
N LEU A 189 -26.44 -18.22 -23.04
CA LEU A 189 -27.34 -19.34 -23.32
C LEU A 189 -27.92 -19.91 -22.04
N SER A 190 -27.11 -20.08 -21.00
CA SER A 190 -27.57 -20.62 -19.71
C SER A 190 -28.63 -19.71 -19.08
N ILE A 191 -28.41 -18.40 -19.10
CA ILE A 191 -29.38 -17.40 -18.63
C ILE A 191 -30.64 -17.40 -19.50
N ALA A 192 -30.49 -17.47 -20.83
CA ALA A 192 -31.59 -17.48 -21.77
C ALA A 192 -32.50 -18.71 -21.60
N VAL A 193 -31.92 -19.89 -21.35
CA VAL A 193 -32.67 -21.13 -21.07
C VAL A 193 -33.42 -20.99 -19.75
N LEU A 194 -32.82 -20.39 -18.72
CA LEU A 194 -33.51 -20.12 -17.46
C LEU A 194 -34.70 -19.17 -17.67
N ILE A 195 -34.52 -18.08 -18.43
CA ILE A 195 -35.60 -17.15 -18.80
C ILE A 195 -36.70 -17.90 -19.56
N TYR A 196 -36.36 -18.73 -20.55
CA TYR A 196 -37.31 -19.52 -21.32
C TYR A 196 -38.14 -20.47 -20.44
N LEU A 197 -37.50 -21.19 -19.51
CA LEU A 197 -38.18 -22.09 -18.57
C LEU A 197 -39.08 -21.33 -17.57
N LEU A 198 -38.63 -20.16 -17.10
CA LEU A 198 -39.44 -19.31 -16.24
C LEU A 198 -40.65 -18.74 -17.00
N ASP A 199 -40.47 -18.27 -18.23
CA ASP A 199 -41.57 -17.77 -19.06
C ASP A 199 -42.60 -18.88 -19.34
N PHE A 200 -42.14 -20.11 -19.55
CA PHE A 200 -43.02 -21.27 -19.73
C PHE A 200 -43.85 -21.59 -18.47
N THR A 201 -43.33 -21.32 -17.26
CA THR A 201 -43.99 -21.70 -15.99
C THR A 201 -44.87 -20.59 -15.42
N ILE A 202 -44.41 -19.34 -15.45
CA ILE A 202 -45.08 -18.19 -14.81
C ILE A 202 -45.41 -17.06 -15.80
N GLY A 203 -45.20 -17.27 -17.10
CA GLY A 203 -45.51 -16.31 -18.16
C GLY A 203 -44.75 -15.00 -18.00
N ALA A 204 -45.43 -13.90 -18.32
CA ALA A 204 -44.84 -12.55 -18.29
C ALA A 204 -44.27 -12.12 -16.92
N LEU A 205 -44.60 -12.81 -15.82
CA LEU A 205 -44.01 -12.55 -14.49
C LEU A 205 -42.52 -12.94 -14.43
N ALA A 206 -42.03 -13.80 -15.33
CA ALA A 206 -40.60 -14.12 -15.45
C ALA A 206 -39.73 -12.88 -15.65
N PHE A 207 -40.28 -11.83 -16.28
CA PHE A 207 -39.66 -10.52 -16.39
C PHE A 207 -39.28 -9.93 -15.02
N LEU A 208 -40.19 -9.96 -14.04
CA LEU A 208 -39.95 -9.36 -12.73
C LEU A 208 -38.84 -10.10 -11.97
N VAL A 209 -38.70 -11.41 -12.17
CA VAL A 209 -37.65 -12.24 -11.57
C VAL A 209 -36.27 -11.94 -12.18
N SER A 210 -36.22 -11.49 -13.44
CA SER A 210 -34.96 -11.12 -14.09
C SER A 210 -34.37 -9.78 -13.60
N LEU A 211 -35.22 -8.88 -13.06
CA LEU A 211 -34.78 -7.54 -12.61
C LEU A 211 -33.81 -7.56 -11.41
N PRO A 212 -34.02 -8.35 -10.33
CA PRO A 212 -33.05 -8.46 -9.24
C PRO A 212 -31.69 -9.02 -9.68
N ILE A 213 -31.69 -10.01 -10.58
CA ILE A 213 -30.45 -10.60 -11.13
C ILE A 213 -29.68 -9.51 -11.89
N LEU A 214 -30.39 -8.72 -12.69
CA LEU A 214 -29.78 -7.60 -13.41
C LEU A 214 -29.25 -6.51 -12.46
N GLY A 215 -29.97 -6.20 -11.39
CA GLY A 215 -29.54 -5.27 -10.35
C GLY A 215 -28.27 -5.73 -9.64
N LEU A 216 -28.16 -7.02 -9.32
CA LEU A 216 -26.96 -7.61 -8.71
C LEU A 216 -25.76 -7.54 -9.66
N VAL A 217 -25.94 -7.85 -10.94
CA VAL A 217 -24.86 -7.76 -11.91
C VAL A 217 -24.41 -6.31 -12.14
N TYR A 218 -25.35 -5.38 -12.23
CA TYR A 218 -25.05 -3.95 -12.29
C TYR A 218 -24.26 -3.47 -11.06
N PHE A 219 -24.67 -3.87 -9.86
CA PHE A 219 -23.98 -3.52 -8.63
C PHE A 219 -22.58 -4.14 -8.58
N SER A 220 -22.44 -5.41 -8.99
CA SER A 220 -21.16 -6.10 -9.09
C SER A 220 -20.20 -5.38 -10.05
N GLN A 221 -20.68 -4.90 -11.19
CA GLN A 221 -19.86 -4.12 -12.13
C GLN A 221 -19.45 -2.77 -11.53
N ARG A 222 -20.37 -2.07 -10.86
CA ARG A 222 -20.07 -0.80 -10.18
C ARG A 222 -18.98 -0.95 -9.13
N VAL A 223 -19.00 -2.05 -8.37
CA VAL A 223 -17.95 -2.35 -7.39
C VAL A 223 -16.63 -2.67 -8.07
N TYR A 224 -16.64 -3.50 -9.11
CA TYR A 224 -15.44 -3.85 -9.86
C TYR A 224 -14.75 -2.63 -10.50
N LEU A 225 -15.52 -1.75 -11.15
CA LEU A 225 -14.98 -0.54 -11.78
C LEU A 225 -14.34 0.40 -10.75
N ARG A 226 -14.96 0.54 -9.57
CA ARG A 226 -14.37 1.32 -8.47
C ARG A 226 -13.03 0.73 -8.01
N GLN A 227 -12.95 -0.59 -7.85
CA GLN A 227 -11.69 -1.26 -7.48
C GLN A 227 -10.59 -1.04 -8.52
N GLU A 228 -10.93 -1.06 -9.81
CA GLU A 228 -9.96 -0.79 -10.88
C GLU A 228 -9.48 0.68 -10.87
N GLU A 229 -10.39 1.62 -10.64
CA GLU A 229 -10.06 3.05 -10.49
C GLU A 229 -9.15 3.29 -9.26
N ASP A 230 -9.48 2.70 -8.12
CA ASP A 230 -8.71 2.83 -6.88
C ASP A 230 -7.32 2.19 -7.01
N ALA A 231 -7.21 1.02 -7.65
CA ALA A 231 -5.93 0.37 -7.89
C ALA A 231 -5.03 1.20 -8.80
N LYS A 232 -5.58 1.78 -9.88
CA LYS A 232 -4.82 2.69 -10.77
C LYS A 232 -4.39 3.96 -10.05
N ALA A 233 -5.27 4.54 -9.23
CA ALA A 233 -4.93 5.71 -8.43
C ALA A 233 -3.79 5.42 -7.45
N HIS A 234 -3.80 4.25 -6.80
CA HIS A 234 -2.75 3.83 -5.88
C HIS A 234 -1.39 3.64 -6.57
N ILE A 235 -1.37 3.01 -7.75
CA ILE A 235 -0.13 2.85 -8.54
C ILE A 235 0.42 4.22 -8.94
N ASN A 236 -0.41 5.12 -9.48
CA ASN A 236 0.02 6.46 -9.87
C ASN A 236 0.55 7.27 -8.66
N GLN A 237 -0.04 7.11 -7.48
CA GLN A 237 0.44 7.73 -6.24
C GLN A 237 1.81 7.16 -5.84
N LEU A 238 2.01 5.85 -5.93
CA LEU A 238 3.29 5.21 -5.64
C LEU A 238 4.39 5.73 -6.58
N GLU A 239 4.10 5.81 -7.88
CA GLU A 239 5.04 6.37 -8.87
C GLU A 239 5.37 7.84 -8.57
N ALA A 240 4.38 8.66 -8.24
CA ALA A 240 4.59 10.06 -7.88
C ALA A 240 5.44 10.22 -6.60
N MET A 241 5.19 9.39 -5.58
CA MET A 241 5.98 9.39 -4.35
C MET A 241 7.43 8.95 -4.59
N HIS A 242 7.65 7.92 -5.41
CA HIS A 242 9.00 7.49 -5.80
C HIS A 242 9.75 8.60 -6.54
N MET A 243 9.11 9.23 -7.53
CA MET A 243 9.72 10.34 -8.27
C MET A 243 10.04 11.54 -7.38
N SER A 244 9.11 11.94 -6.51
CA SER A 244 9.32 13.03 -5.56
C SER A 244 10.45 12.73 -4.57
N THR A 245 10.57 11.48 -4.11
CA THR A 245 11.68 11.06 -3.23
C THR A 245 13.02 11.17 -3.96
N ILE A 246 13.08 10.74 -5.21
CA ILE A 246 14.31 10.77 -6.02
C ILE A 246 14.69 12.23 -6.34
N GLU A 247 13.73 13.06 -6.72
CA GLU A 247 13.93 14.51 -6.91
C GLU A 247 14.46 15.18 -5.63
N THR A 248 13.92 14.82 -4.47
CA THR A 248 14.39 15.31 -3.17
C THR A 248 15.83 14.86 -2.85
N LEU A 249 16.15 13.59 -3.13
CA LEU A 249 17.51 13.08 -2.95
C LEU A 249 18.50 13.76 -3.90
N SER A 250 18.12 13.97 -5.17
CA SER A 250 18.93 14.71 -6.14
C SER A 250 19.17 16.16 -5.71
N LEU A 251 18.14 16.85 -5.20
CA LEU A 251 18.27 18.19 -4.64
C LEU A 251 19.20 18.25 -3.43
N ALA A 252 19.15 17.24 -2.55
CA ALA A 252 20.05 17.14 -1.40
C ALA A 252 21.52 16.98 -1.83
N ILE A 253 21.77 16.31 -2.95
CA ILE A 253 23.12 16.12 -3.51
C ILE A 253 23.62 17.39 -4.19
N ASP A 254 22.77 18.05 -4.98
CA ASP A 254 23.09 19.35 -5.61
C ASP A 254 23.44 20.40 -4.54
N ALA A 255 22.71 20.42 -3.43
CA ALA A 255 22.99 21.27 -2.27
C ALA A 255 24.34 20.94 -1.60
N LYS A 256 24.72 19.66 -1.57
CA LYS A 256 26.02 19.22 -1.01
C LYS A 256 27.19 19.63 -1.92
N ASP A 257 26.98 19.68 -3.23
CA ASP A 257 28.04 19.86 -4.23
C ASP A 257 28.48 21.31 -4.48
N GLN A 258 27.94 22.28 -3.74
CA GLN A 258 28.27 23.71 -3.86
C GLN A 258 28.06 24.28 -5.29
N ILE A 259 27.30 23.57 -6.13
CA ILE A 259 26.86 24.02 -7.44
C ILE A 259 25.66 24.96 -7.24
N THR A 260 25.52 25.98 -8.09
CA THR A 260 24.36 26.87 -8.08
C THR A 260 23.04 26.11 -8.09
N HIS A 261 22.11 26.54 -7.21
CA HIS A 261 20.74 26.04 -7.12
C HIS A 261 20.14 25.77 -8.51
N GLY A 262 19.60 24.56 -8.72
CA GLY A 262 18.79 24.21 -9.89
C GLY A 262 19.57 23.61 -11.08
N HIS A 263 20.86 23.31 -10.95
CA HIS A 263 21.66 22.72 -12.04
C HIS A 263 21.03 21.44 -12.61
N VAL A 264 20.68 20.50 -11.74
CA VAL A 264 20.08 19.22 -12.12
C VAL A 264 18.77 19.41 -12.88
N HIS A 265 17.96 20.41 -12.51
CA HIS A 265 16.70 20.72 -13.18
C HIS A 265 16.90 21.39 -14.54
N ARG A 266 17.82 22.35 -14.65
CA ARG A 266 18.18 22.96 -15.94
C ARG A 266 18.72 21.92 -16.92
N VAL A 267 19.63 21.05 -16.48
CA VAL A 267 20.14 19.94 -17.30
C VAL A 267 19.02 19.00 -17.73
N THR A 268 18.08 18.68 -16.83
CA THR A 268 16.91 17.85 -17.16
C THR A 268 16.01 18.53 -18.21
N ALA A 269 15.78 19.84 -18.09
CA ALA A 269 15.02 20.62 -19.07
C ALA A 269 15.73 20.66 -20.43
N TYR A 270 17.04 20.93 -20.45
CA TYR A 270 17.85 20.93 -21.66
C TYR A 270 17.80 19.59 -22.38
N VAL A 271 18.07 18.48 -21.67
CA VAL A 271 18.18 17.17 -22.30
C VAL A 271 16.82 16.64 -22.79
N THR A 272 15.74 16.93 -22.06
CA THR A 272 14.38 16.58 -22.48
C THR A 272 14.03 17.31 -23.78
N LYS A 273 14.27 18.63 -23.82
CA LYS A 273 13.95 19.43 -25.01
C LYS A 273 14.80 19.03 -26.21
N LEU A 274 16.08 18.71 -25.99
CA LEU A 274 16.97 18.18 -27.01
C LEU A 274 16.48 16.83 -27.56
N ALA A 275 16.02 15.93 -26.68
CA ALA A 275 15.51 14.62 -27.05
C ALA A 275 14.25 14.70 -27.93
N GLU A 276 13.36 15.68 -27.66
CA GLU A 276 12.20 15.97 -28.52
C GLU A 276 12.64 16.31 -29.95
N TYR A 277 13.61 17.22 -30.10
CA TYR A 277 14.15 17.60 -31.43
C TYR A 277 14.88 16.46 -32.13
N LEU A 278 15.45 15.53 -31.37
CA LEU A 278 16.11 14.32 -31.89
C LEU A 278 15.14 13.15 -32.13
N GLY A 279 13.83 13.36 -32.00
CA GLY A 279 12.79 12.40 -32.39
C GLY A 279 12.47 11.32 -31.34
N VAL A 280 12.81 11.54 -30.07
CA VAL A 280 12.42 10.64 -28.97
C VAL A 280 10.93 10.82 -28.69
N THR A 281 10.11 9.85 -29.08
CA THR A 281 8.63 9.93 -29.02
C THR A 281 8.00 8.95 -28.03
N ALA A 282 8.73 7.91 -27.62
CA ALA A 282 8.24 6.94 -26.66
C ALA A 282 8.21 7.56 -25.24
N PRO A 283 7.07 7.52 -24.53
CA PRO A 283 6.96 8.09 -23.18
C PRO A 283 7.94 7.47 -22.17
N GLU A 284 8.14 6.16 -22.24
CA GLU A 284 9.05 5.41 -21.37
C GLU A 284 10.51 5.85 -21.55
N GLU A 285 10.94 6.10 -22.79
CA GLU A 285 12.29 6.60 -23.08
C GLU A 285 12.50 8.01 -22.54
N MET A 286 11.49 8.88 -22.70
CA MET A 286 11.55 10.25 -22.20
C MET A 286 11.57 10.29 -20.66
N GLN A 287 10.78 9.45 -20.01
CA GLN A 287 10.75 9.33 -18.55
C GLN A 287 12.07 8.78 -18.02
N GLY A 288 12.62 7.75 -18.64
CA GLY A 288 13.92 7.18 -18.29
C GLY A 288 15.08 8.17 -18.48
N LEU A 289 15.05 9.00 -19.54
CA LEU A 289 16.02 10.06 -19.76
C LEU A 289 15.93 11.16 -18.71
N ARG A 290 14.71 11.63 -18.39
CA ARG A 290 14.50 12.61 -17.31
C ARG A 290 15.04 12.09 -16.00
N PHE A 291 14.76 10.83 -15.68
CA PHE A 291 15.28 10.18 -14.50
C PHE A 291 16.81 10.15 -14.49
N ALA A 292 17.44 9.69 -15.58
CA ALA A 292 18.90 9.64 -15.70
C ALA A 292 19.54 11.02 -15.53
N ALA A 293 18.92 12.08 -16.04
CA ALA A 293 19.40 13.46 -15.88
C ALA A 293 19.27 13.95 -14.43
N LEU A 294 18.18 13.61 -13.73
CA LEU A 294 18.00 13.98 -12.33
C LEU A 294 19.06 13.35 -11.41
N VAL A 295 19.52 12.12 -11.72
CA VAL A 295 20.44 11.37 -10.86
C VAL A 295 21.88 11.29 -11.41
N HIS A 296 22.21 11.99 -12.49
CA HIS A 296 23.50 11.78 -13.17
C HIS A 296 24.72 11.98 -12.27
N ASP A 297 24.62 12.93 -11.34
CA ASP A 297 25.67 13.29 -10.37
C ASP A 297 25.50 12.66 -8.98
N ILE A 298 24.55 11.72 -8.81
CA ILE A 298 24.25 11.09 -7.50
C ILE A 298 25.48 10.45 -6.84
N GLY A 299 26.44 10.00 -7.64
CA GLY A 299 27.67 9.38 -7.16
C GLY A 299 28.63 10.34 -6.46
N LYS A 300 28.40 11.66 -6.53
CA LYS A 300 29.18 12.65 -5.76
C LYS A 300 29.01 12.49 -4.25
N ILE A 301 27.96 11.80 -3.79
CA ILE A 301 27.83 11.34 -2.39
C ILE A 301 29.07 10.56 -1.93
N GLY A 302 29.65 9.74 -2.79
CA GLY A 302 30.81 8.92 -2.46
C GLY A 302 32.15 9.65 -2.54
N ILE A 303 32.14 10.95 -2.86
CA ILE A 303 33.33 11.78 -2.98
C ILE A 303 33.53 12.58 -1.68
N PRO A 304 34.74 12.64 -1.09
CA PRO A 304 34.98 13.36 0.15
C PRO A 304 34.68 14.87 0.04
N ASP A 305 34.04 15.43 1.07
CA ASP A 305 33.58 16.84 1.08
C ASP A 305 34.72 17.85 0.89
N LEU A 306 35.89 17.58 1.47
CA LEU A 306 37.09 18.41 1.31
C LEU A 306 37.57 18.46 -0.15
N LEU A 307 37.28 17.43 -0.94
CA LEU A 307 37.63 17.38 -2.35
C LEU A 307 36.60 18.15 -3.20
N LEU A 308 35.30 18.02 -2.89
CA LEU A 308 34.23 18.76 -3.57
C LEU A 308 34.38 20.29 -3.36
N ALA A 309 34.77 20.71 -2.15
CA ALA A 309 34.91 22.10 -1.75
C ALA A 309 36.25 22.77 -2.17
N LYS A 310 37.16 22.06 -2.85
CA LYS A 310 38.53 22.53 -3.03
C LYS A 310 38.62 23.69 -4.05
N PRO A 311 39.19 24.86 -3.68
CA PRO A 311 39.48 25.91 -4.65
C PRO A 311 40.73 25.57 -5.48
N GLY A 312 40.61 25.61 -6.81
CA GLY A 312 41.74 25.45 -7.75
C GLY A 312 41.77 24.10 -8.48
N ARG A 313 42.91 23.76 -9.10
CA ARG A 313 43.06 22.51 -9.86
C ARG A 313 43.29 21.30 -8.95
N PHE A 314 42.69 20.17 -9.32
CA PHE A 314 42.95 18.88 -8.69
C PHE A 314 44.35 18.36 -9.05
N THR A 315 44.99 17.69 -8.09
CA THR A 315 46.14 16.81 -8.34
C THR A 315 45.70 15.57 -9.12
N HIS A 316 46.65 14.77 -9.61
CA HIS A 316 46.32 13.55 -10.35
C HIS A 316 45.49 12.56 -9.51
N GLU A 317 45.91 12.32 -8.26
CA GLU A 317 45.23 11.41 -7.34
C GLU A 317 43.81 11.88 -6.98
N GLU A 318 43.66 13.19 -6.77
CA GLU A 318 42.37 13.84 -6.52
C GLU A 318 41.43 13.75 -7.73
N MET A 319 41.98 13.95 -8.94
CA MET A 319 41.21 13.82 -10.18
C MET A 319 40.75 12.38 -10.41
N ASP A 320 41.59 11.39 -10.10
CA ASP A 320 41.23 9.98 -10.18
C ASP A 320 40.14 9.62 -9.16
N ARG A 321 40.17 10.24 -7.97
CA ARG A 321 39.08 10.13 -6.99
C ARG A 321 37.78 10.75 -7.51
N MET A 322 37.84 11.94 -8.11
CA MET A 322 36.66 12.62 -8.69
C MET A 322 36.03 11.81 -9.83
N ARG A 323 36.85 11.18 -10.68
CA ARG A 323 36.40 10.33 -11.81
C ARG A 323 35.62 9.07 -11.37
N MET A 324 35.57 8.78 -10.08
CA MET A 324 34.78 7.64 -9.57
C MET A 324 33.28 7.94 -9.46
N HIS A 325 32.84 9.20 -9.45
CA HIS A 325 31.43 9.51 -9.22
C HIS A 325 30.47 8.89 -10.26
N PRO A 326 30.78 8.75 -11.58
CA PRO A 326 29.86 8.07 -12.50
C PRO A 326 29.76 6.57 -12.19
N VAL A 327 30.84 5.97 -11.69
CA VAL A 327 30.87 4.55 -11.29
C VAL A 327 30.04 4.34 -10.03
N ILE A 328 30.21 5.19 -9.01
CA ILE A 328 29.42 5.14 -7.78
C ILE A 328 27.94 5.43 -8.08
N GLY A 329 27.67 6.43 -8.92
CA GLY A 329 26.31 6.78 -9.33
C GLY A 329 25.62 5.62 -10.05
N ALA A 330 26.32 4.98 -10.99
CA ALA A 330 25.82 3.78 -11.65
C ALA A 330 25.55 2.62 -10.67
N GLN A 331 26.38 2.42 -9.65
CA GLN A 331 26.15 1.40 -8.62
C GLN A 331 24.89 1.70 -7.78
N ILE A 332 24.68 2.96 -7.41
CA ILE A 332 23.50 3.40 -6.66
C ILE A 332 22.23 3.17 -7.50
N VAL A 333 22.25 3.63 -8.75
CA VAL A 333 21.10 3.55 -9.65
C VAL A 333 20.80 2.11 -10.07
N LYS A 334 21.80 1.21 -10.14
CA LYS A 334 21.60 -0.20 -10.48
C LYS A 334 20.66 -0.94 -9.52
N ALA A 335 20.50 -0.45 -8.28
CA ALA A 335 19.55 -1.01 -7.32
C ALA A 335 18.08 -0.70 -7.66
N VAL A 336 17.84 0.31 -8.49
CA VAL A 336 16.52 0.71 -8.97
C VAL A 336 16.29 0.03 -10.32
N SER A 337 15.67 -1.15 -10.32
CA SER A 337 15.49 -1.93 -11.56
C SER A 337 14.50 -1.24 -12.51
N THR A 338 14.97 -0.81 -13.66
CA THR A 338 14.12 -0.29 -14.76
C THR A 338 14.49 -0.99 -16.07
N ASP A 339 13.51 -1.21 -16.95
CA ASP A 339 13.75 -1.76 -18.30
C ASP A 339 14.53 -0.79 -19.21
N PHE A 340 14.65 0.49 -18.81
CA PHE A 340 15.42 1.52 -19.51
C PHE A 340 16.89 1.57 -19.02
N PRO A 341 17.89 1.81 -19.89
CA PRO A 341 19.32 1.70 -19.57
C PRO A 341 19.89 2.90 -18.78
N ILE A 342 19.22 3.31 -17.70
CA ILE A 342 19.58 4.46 -16.86
C ILE A 342 21.01 4.32 -16.32
N THR A 343 21.36 3.14 -15.81
CA THR A 343 22.70 2.85 -15.28
C THR A 343 23.80 3.14 -16.29
N ASP A 344 23.57 2.81 -17.57
CA ASP A 344 24.56 3.01 -18.62
C ASP A 344 24.69 4.49 -18.99
N ILE A 345 23.58 5.23 -18.97
CA ILE A 345 23.54 6.68 -19.19
C ILE A 345 24.33 7.41 -18.10
N VAL A 346 24.03 7.12 -16.84
CA VAL A 346 24.72 7.71 -15.67
C VAL A 346 26.19 7.29 -15.64
N LEU A 347 26.54 6.05 -16.03
CA LEU A 347 27.94 5.63 -16.04
C LEU A 347 28.76 6.37 -17.11
N CYS A 348 28.17 6.62 -18.28
CA CYS A 348 28.89 7.08 -19.47
C CYS A 348 28.72 8.57 -19.77
N HIS A 349 28.08 9.36 -18.89
CA HIS A 349 27.82 10.78 -19.17
C HIS A 349 29.07 11.66 -19.26
N HIS A 350 30.24 11.15 -18.85
CA HIS A 350 31.56 11.78 -19.04
C HIS A 350 32.43 11.12 -20.12
N GLU A 351 31.86 10.22 -20.92
CA GLU A 351 32.51 9.71 -22.12
C GLU A 351 32.61 10.82 -23.19
N ARG A 352 33.69 10.80 -23.98
CA ARG A 352 33.93 11.76 -25.05
C ARG A 352 33.84 11.07 -26.40
N TRP A 353 33.27 11.73 -27.40
CA TRP A 353 33.07 11.17 -28.74
C TRP A 353 34.36 10.63 -29.37
N ASP A 354 35.50 11.28 -29.11
CA ASP A 354 36.84 10.90 -29.56
C ASP A 354 37.44 9.65 -28.87
N GLY A 355 36.85 9.18 -27.77
CA GLY A 355 37.32 8.04 -26.97
C GLY A 355 38.27 8.39 -25.82
N THR A 356 38.49 9.67 -25.54
CA THR A 356 39.39 10.13 -24.45
C THR A 356 38.70 10.34 -23.11
N GLY A 357 37.38 10.10 -23.04
CA GLY A 357 36.56 10.21 -21.83
C GLY A 357 36.75 9.08 -20.82
N TYR A 358 35.85 9.00 -19.85
CA TYR A 358 35.89 8.01 -18.78
C TYR A 358 34.46 7.60 -18.38
N PRO A 359 34.25 6.44 -17.73
CA PRO A 359 35.24 5.48 -17.24
C PRO A 359 35.63 4.35 -18.21
N ARG A 360 34.83 4.07 -19.25
CA ARG A 360 35.01 2.97 -20.20
C ARG A 360 35.82 3.33 -21.44
N ARG A 361 36.00 4.62 -21.75
CA ARG A 361 36.72 5.12 -22.95
C ARG A 361 36.05 4.66 -24.25
N LEU A 362 34.72 4.76 -24.29
CA LEU A 362 33.93 4.41 -25.46
C LEU A 362 34.07 5.49 -26.54
N LYS A 363 33.97 5.12 -27.82
CA LYS A 363 34.15 6.03 -28.96
C LYS A 363 32.93 6.04 -29.88
N GLY A 364 32.52 7.22 -30.32
CA GLY A 364 31.42 7.41 -31.27
C GLY A 364 30.09 6.79 -30.81
N GLU A 365 29.50 5.96 -31.66
CA GLU A 365 28.21 5.29 -31.42
C GLU A 365 28.25 4.18 -30.36
N ALA A 366 29.43 3.80 -29.87
CA ALA A 366 29.52 2.90 -28.72
C ALA A 366 29.04 3.56 -27.41
N ILE A 367 29.01 4.90 -27.36
CA ILE A 367 28.46 5.65 -26.24
C ILE A 367 26.94 5.70 -26.40
N ASN A 368 26.21 5.32 -25.35
CA ASN A 368 24.75 5.37 -25.32
C ASN A 368 24.24 6.74 -25.80
N ARG A 369 23.30 6.75 -26.75
CA ARG A 369 22.77 7.98 -27.37
C ARG A 369 22.29 8.99 -26.34
N PHE A 370 21.61 8.53 -25.29
CA PHE A 370 21.10 9.37 -24.20
C PHE A 370 22.22 9.94 -23.32
N ALA A 371 23.31 9.19 -23.11
CA ALA A 371 24.51 9.70 -22.42
C ALA A 371 25.18 10.84 -23.22
N ARG A 372 25.22 10.72 -24.55
CA ARG A 372 25.76 11.77 -25.43
C ARG A 372 24.93 13.05 -25.39
N MET A 373 23.59 12.93 -25.31
CA MET A 373 22.69 14.08 -25.11
C MET A 373 22.92 14.73 -23.74
N LEU A 374 23.05 13.93 -22.69
CA LEU A 374 23.27 14.43 -21.33
C LEU A 374 24.60 15.15 -21.18
N ALA A 375 25.68 14.61 -21.76
CA ALA A 375 27.04 15.17 -21.68
C ALA A 375 27.15 16.60 -22.21
N ILE A 376 26.52 16.91 -23.35
CA ILE A 376 26.55 18.26 -23.93
C ILE A 376 25.72 19.25 -23.08
N CYS A 377 24.57 18.80 -22.55
CA CYS A 377 23.71 19.62 -21.68
C CYS A 377 24.38 19.95 -20.35
N ASP A 378 25.02 18.96 -19.71
CA ASP A 378 25.76 19.14 -18.46
C ASP A 378 26.93 20.13 -18.64
N VAL A 379 27.78 19.92 -19.65
CA VAL A 379 28.91 20.83 -19.91
C VAL A 379 28.43 22.24 -20.24
N TYR A 380 27.35 22.38 -21.02
CA TYR A 380 26.80 23.70 -21.34
C TYR A 380 26.30 24.42 -20.09
N ASP A 381 25.51 23.77 -19.25
CA ASP A 381 25.06 24.36 -17.99
C ASP A 381 26.25 24.71 -17.08
N ALA A 382 27.24 23.82 -16.96
CA ALA A 382 28.43 24.06 -16.18
C ALA A 382 29.26 25.27 -16.67
N LEU A 383 29.23 25.57 -17.98
CA LEU A 383 29.85 26.77 -18.56
C LEU A 383 29.03 28.05 -18.29
N ARG A 384 27.70 27.94 -18.26
CA ARG A 384 26.76 29.08 -18.14
C ARG A 384 26.36 29.41 -16.69
N SER A 385 26.64 28.51 -15.76
CA SER A 385 26.36 28.68 -14.33
C SER A 385 27.56 29.27 -13.57
N ASP A 386 27.28 30.08 -12.54
CA ASP A 386 28.30 30.53 -11.59
C ASP A 386 28.83 29.33 -10.77
N ARG A 387 30.12 29.35 -10.44
CA ARG A 387 30.78 28.31 -9.62
C ARG A 387 31.62 29.02 -8.54
N PRO A 388 31.88 28.38 -7.37
CA PRO A 388 32.61 28.99 -6.26
C PRO A 388 33.96 29.63 -6.65
N TYR A 389 34.61 29.11 -7.69
CA TYR A 389 35.91 29.54 -8.20
C TYR A 389 35.85 30.25 -9.56
N ARG A 390 34.68 30.38 -10.21
CA ARG A 390 34.55 30.93 -11.57
C ARG A 390 33.16 31.52 -11.83
N ARG A 391 33.12 32.75 -12.35
CA ARG A 391 31.86 33.34 -12.86
C ARG A 391 31.34 32.66 -14.12
N ALA A 392 30.03 32.69 -14.30
CA ALA A 392 29.32 32.25 -15.50
C ALA A 392 29.96 32.83 -16.78
N MET A 393 30.15 31.98 -17.78
CA MET A 393 30.67 32.40 -19.08
C MET A 393 29.56 32.99 -19.94
N CYS A 394 29.88 33.98 -20.79
CA CYS A 394 28.89 34.53 -21.74
C CYS A 394 28.51 33.49 -22.79
N LYS A 395 27.28 33.60 -23.32
CA LYS A 395 26.67 32.65 -24.26
C LYS A 395 27.57 32.41 -25.47
N GLU A 396 28.13 33.46 -26.06
CA GLU A 396 28.95 33.38 -27.27
C GLU A 396 30.21 32.53 -27.06
N LYS A 397 30.86 32.69 -25.91
CA LYS A 397 32.06 31.91 -25.57
C LYS A 397 31.71 30.45 -25.28
N ALA A 398 30.63 30.19 -24.55
CA ALA A 398 30.18 28.81 -24.28
C ALA A 398 29.82 28.09 -25.59
N VAL A 399 29.08 28.75 -26.50
CA VAL A 399 28.74 28.22 -27.82
C VAL A 399 29.99 27.94 -28.66
N ASN A 400 30.99 28.82 -28.64
CA ASN A 400 32.24 28.58 -29.36
C ASN A 400 32.98 27.35 -28.82
N ILE A 401 33.03 27.15 -27.48
CA ILE A 401 33.64 25.95 -26.88
C ILE A 401 32.90 24.68 -27.34
N ILE A 402 31.57 24.66 -27.28
CA ILE A 402 30.77 23.51 -27.72
C ILE A 402 30.99 23.24 -29.22
N ARG A 403 31.06 24.29 -30.04
CA ARG A 403 31.31 24.19 -31.49
C ARG A 403 32.71 23.67 -31.82
N ASP A 404 33.73 24.13 -31.09
CA ASP A 404 35.13 23.72 -31.29
C ASP A 404 35.36 22.26 -30.88
N GLU A 405 34.59 21.76 -29.90
CA GLU A 405 34.62 20.37 -29.43
C GLU A 405 33.68 19.42 -30.21
N ARG A 406 33.05 19.90 -31.29
CA ARG A 406 32.19 19.08 -32.18
C ARG A 406 33.01 17.98 -32.86
N GLY A 407 32.66 16.71 -32.61
CA GLY A 407 33.41 15.55 -33.08
C GLY A 407 34.68 15.24 -32.27
N GLY A 408 34.99 16.07 -31.25
CA GLY A 408 35.99 15.82 -30.22
C GLY A 408 35.33 15.30 -28.95
N ALA A 409 34.88 16.20 -28.07
CA ALA A 409 34.11 15.83 -26.90
C ALA A 409 32.70 15.34 -27.24
N PHE A 410 32.04 16.00 -28.20
CA PHE A 410 30.59 15.88 -28.42
C PHE A 410 30.25 15.24 -29.75
N ASP A 411 29.13 14.52 -29.78
CA ASP A 411 28.56 13.92 -31.00
C ASP A 411 28.22 15.03 -32.02
N PRO A 412 28.75 14.97 -33.26
CA PRO A 412 28.49 15.96 -34.30
C PRO A 412 27.00 16.22 -34.58
N GLU A 413 26.18 15.17 -34.64
CA GLU A 413 24.76 15.27 -34.98
C GLU A 413 23.97 15.94 -33.85
N ILE A 414 24.21 15.47 -32.61
CA ILE A 414 23.57 16.03 -31.43
C ILE A 414 24.00 17.49 -31.22
N THR A 415 25.27 17.80 -31.46
CA THR A 415 25.80 19.17 -31.35
C THR A 415 25.12 20.11 -32.33
N ASP A 416 24.91 19.69 -33.58
CA ASP A 416 24.24 20.53 -34.59
C ASP A 416 22.79 20.82 -34.19
N VAL A 417 22.06 19.83 -33.69
CA VAL A 417 20.67 20.00 -33.22
C VAL A 417 20.63 20.88 -31.96
N PHE A 418 21.53 20.66 -31.01
CA PHE A 418 21.65 21.47 -29.79
C PHE A 418 21.90 22.94 -30.11
N LEU A 419 22.85 23.24 -31.01
CA LEU A 419 23.17 24.61 -31.39
C LEU A 419 22.05 25.27 -32.21
N THR A 420 21.33 24.50 -33.04
CA THR A 420 20.22 25.01 -33.85
C THR A 420 19.03 25.44 -32.99
N HIS A 421 18.76 24.69 -31.91
CA HIS A 421 17.60 24.90 -31.05
C HIS A 421 17.94 25.53 -29.69
N LEU A 422 19.14 26.08 -29.53
CA LEU A 422 19.65 26.53 -28.23
C LEU A 422 18.74 27.54 -27.52
N GLU A 423 18.08 28.43 -28.25
CA GLU A 423 17.16 29.41 -27.68
C GLU A 423 15.93 28.75 -27.03
N ASP A 424 15.36 27.72 -27.67
CA ASP A 424 14.23 26.97 -27.11
C ASP A 424 14.65 26.17 -25.88
N LEU A 425 15.87 25.62 -25.91
CA LEU A 425 16.48 24.90 -24.80
C LEU A 425 16.69 25.84 -23.59
N GLU A 426 17.25 27.04 -23.80
CA GLU A 426 17.41 28.06 -22.75
C GLU A 426 16.05 28.53 -22.20
N ALA A 427 15.03 28.69 -23.06
CA ALA A 427 13.69 29.06 -22.63
C ALA A 427 13.05 27.98 -21.73
N ALA A 428 13.23 26.70 -22.07
CA ALA A 428 12.74 25.58 -21.27
C ALA A 428 13.41 25.51 -19.89
N ALA A 429 14.73 25.69 -19.83
CA ALA A 429 15.47 25.71 -18.56
C ALA A 429 15.10 26.92 -17.69
N ALA A 430 14.92 28.10 -18.28
CA ALA A 430 14.51 29.30 -17.54
C ALA A 430 13.08 29.19 -16.98
N GLU A 431 12.19 28.47 -17.65
CA GLU A 431 10.84 28.20 -17.12
C GLU A 431 10.87 27.25 -15.93
N GLU A 432 11.74 26.23 -15.97
CA GLU A 432 11.90 25.30 -14.86
C GLU A 432 12.51 25.98 -13.63
N ASP A 433 13.52 26.84 -13.81
CA ASP A 433 14.08 27.66 -12.73
C ASP A 433 13.00 28.58 -12.11
N ARG A 434 12.20 29.27 -12.92
CA ARG A 434 11.07 30.10 -12.43
C ARG A 434 10.05 29.29 -11.64
N ARG A 435 9.78 28.05 -12.06
CA ARG A 435 8.86 27.14 -11.37
C ARG A 435 9.40 26.74 -10.01
N LEU A 436 10.69 26.42 -9.91
CA LEU A 436 11.35 26.10 -8.65
C LEU A 436 11.40 27.31 -7.71
N GLU A 437 11.71 28.51 -8.23
CA GLU A 437 11.63 29.75 -7.47
C GLU A 437 10.20 29.97 -6.92
N ALA A 438 9.16 29.80 -7.75
CA ALA A 438 7.77 29.94 -7.32
C ALA A 438 7.36 28.93 -6.22
N LEU A 439 7.89 27.70 -6.27
CA LEU A 439 7.71 26.67 -5.23
C LEU A 439 8.46 27.02 -3.94
N THR A 440 9.57 27.74 -4.04
CA THR A 440 10.38 28.18 -2.89
C THR A 440 9.77 29.43 -2.22
N PHE A 441 9.05 30.28 -2.97
CA PHE A 441 8.42 31.51 -2.50
C PHE A 441 6.96 31.37 -2.03
N SER A 442 6.35 30.18 -2.08
CA SER A 442 4.96 29.93 -1.66
C SER A 442 4.80 29.49 -0.20
N THR A 443 5.66 29.98 0.69
CA THR A 443 5.37 30.12 2.13
C THR A 443 4.85 31.54 2.42
N PRO A 444 3.83 31.73 3.27
CA PRO A 444 3.14 33.01 3.42
C PRO A 444 4.09 34.12 3.87
N SER A 445 4.07 35.23 3.13
CA SER A 445 4.76 36.47 3.46
C SER A 445 4.04 37.18 4.62
N SER A 446 4.71 37.32 5.75
CA SER A 446 4.51 38.50 6.59
C SER A 446 5.36 39.61 6.00
N THR A 447 4.68 40.57 5.36
CA THR A 447 5.25 41.84 4.91
C THR A 447 5.69 42.66 6.12
N ASP A 448 7.01 42.83 6.29
CA ASP A 448 7.61 44.08 6.77
C ASP A 448 9.13 44.01 6.55
N GLY A 449 9.68 45.01 5.84
CA GLY A 449 11.13 45.21 5.75
C GLY A 449 11.74 45.19 4.34
N LEU A 450 11.10 45.82 3.34
CA LEU A 450 11.79 46.24 2.12
C LEU A 450 12.51 47.57 2.40
N ASP A 451 13.62 47.54 3.15
CA ASP A 451 14.51 48.71 3.30
C ASP A 451 15.91 48.38 3.89
N VAL A 452 16.52 47.22 3.57
CA VAL A 452 17.93 46.95 3.95
C VAL A 452 18.64 46.03 2.93
N VAL A 453 19.10 46.58 1.79
CA VAL A 453 19.89 45.80 0.79
C VAL A 453 21.37 46.23 0.71
N HIS A 454 21.85 47.08 1.62
CA HIS A 454 23.26 47.50 1.62
C HIS A 454 23.95 47.29 2.97
N ASN A 455 24.24 46.03 3.31
CA ASN A 455 25.41 45.55 4.08
C ASN A 455 25.12 44.19 4.73
N TYR A 456 25.29 43.09 3.99
CA TYR A 456 25.39 41.77 4.62
C TYR A 456 26.69 41.08 4.25
N ASN A 457 27.36 40.55 5.27
CA ASN A 457 28.57 39.77 5.17
C ASN A 457 28.21 38.39 4.58
N PRO A 458 28.80 37.95 3.45
CA PRO A 458 28.37 36.74 2.75
C PRO A 458 28.30 35.49 3.64
N LEU A 459 29.21 35.36 4.62
CA LEU A 459 29.26 34.24 5.57
C LEU A 459 28.02 34.12 6.46
N GLU A 460 27.34 35.22 6.81
CA GLU A 460 26.10 35.18 7.60
C GLU A 460 24.90 34.77 6.77
N LEU A 461 24.84 35.21 5.50
CA LEU A 461 23.81 34.79 4.55
C LEU A 461 23.93 33.30 4.23
N TYR A 462 25.17 32.79 4.04
CA TYR A 462 25.43 31.35 3.89
C TYR A 462 25.01 30.54 5.13
N GLY A 463 25.26 31.08 6.33
CA GLY A 463 24.82 30.46 7.58
C GLY A 463 23.30 30.40 7.71
N GLN A 464 22.59 31.46 7.29
CA GLN A 464 21.13 31.50 7.29
C GLN A 464 20.50 30.56 6.25
N ILE A 465 21.04 30.49 5.03
CA ILE A 465 20.54 29.58 3.98
C ILE A 465 20.75 28.11 4.40
N SER A 466 21.93 27.78 4.91
CA SER A 466 22.25 26.41 5.36
C SER A 466 21.36 25.97 6.52
N TYR A 467 21.09 26.88 7.47
CA TYR A 467 20.21 26.60 8.61
C TYR A 467 18.76 26.38 8.17
N THR A 468 18.23 27.21 7.27
CA THR A 468 16.87 27.06 6.72
C THR A 468 16.72 25.76 5.93
N GLN A 469 17.74 25.35 5.18
CA GLN A 469 17.74 24.07 4.44
C GLN A 469 17.78 22.86 5.38
N GLN A 470 18.59 22.92 6.44
CA GLN A 470 18.61 21.89 7.47
C GLN A 470 17.27 21.81 8.20
N GLU A 471 16.59 22.94 8.44
CA GLU A 471 15.25 22.96 9.03
C GLU A 471 14.24 22.18 8.17
N VAL A 472 14.24 22.41 6.85
CA VAL A 472 13.35 21.69 5.92
C VAL A 472 13.63 20.19 5.92
N PHE A 473 14.91 19.80 5.88
CA PHE A 473 15.29 18.38 5.94
C PHE A 473 14.85 17.73 7.25
N LEU A 474 15.03 18.44 8.38
CA LEU A 474 14.63 17.94 9.68
C LEU A 474 13.12 17.75 9.80
N LEU A 475 12.33 18.67 9.22
CA LEU A 475 10.88 18.55 9.15
C LEU A 475 10.46 17.33 8.32
N TYR A 476 11.11 17.10 7.17
CA TYR A 476 10.85 15.94 6.32
C TYR A 476 11.18 14.61 7.02
N GLU A 477 12.37 14.50 7.62
CA GLU A 477 12.80 13.30 8.36
C GLU A 477 11.82 12.99 9.51
N THR A 478 11.33 14.03 10.18
CA THR A 478 10.37 13.90 11.26
C THR A 478 8.96 13.54 10.77
N ALA A 479 8.54 14.03 9.59
CA ALA A 479 7.28 13.64 8.96
C ALA A 479 7.26 12.16 8.58
N GLN A 480 8.40 11.59 8.15
CA GLN A 480 8.52 10.16 7.85
C GLN A 480 8.32 9.26 9.08
N LEU A 481 8.58 9.77 10.30
CA LEU A 481 8.34 9.00 11.54
C LEU A 481 6.86 8.71 11.76
N VAL A 482 5.95 9.54 11.24
CA VAL A 482 4.50 9.43 11.45
C VAL A 482 3.90 8.22 10.72
N GLY A 483 4.55 7.73 9.66
CA GLY A 483 4.12 6.55 8.90
C GLY A 483 4.65 5.22 9.45
N LEU A 484 5.48 5.24 10.49
CA LEU A 484 6.10 4.04 11.04
C LEU A 484 5.28 3.55 12.25
N ASN A 485 4.91 2.26 12.28
CA ASN A 485 4.27 1.62 13.43
C ASN A 485 5.32 1.30 14.52
N LEU A 486 5.89 2.33 15.14
CA LEU A 486 6.88 2.20 16.21
C LEU A 486 6.25 2.41 17.60
N PRO A 487 6.81 1.78 18.66
CA PRO A 487 6.41 2.06 20.04
C PRO A 487 6.58 3.53 20.41
N ALA A 488 5.76 4.01 21.35
CA ALA A 488 5.73 5.43 21.75
C ALA A 488 7.11 5.93 22.24
N GLN A 489 7.83 5.09 22.98
CA GLN A 489 9.17 5.40 23.49
C GLN A 489 10.21 5.52 22.37
N GLU A 490 10.12 4.69 21.33
CA GLU A 490 11.04 4.75 20.18
C GLU A 490 10.77 5.98 19.31
N LEU A 491 9.50 6.36 19.14
CA LEU A 491 9.11 7.60 18.47
C LEU A 491 9.68 8.83 19.21
N ALA A 492 9.57 8.85 20.54
CA ALA A 492 10.14 9.92 21.36
C ALA A 492 11.68 9.99 21.24
N ALA A 493 12.37 8.84 21.24
CA ALA A 493 13.82 8.78 21.05
C ALA A 493 14.27 9.32 19.68
N LYS A 494 13.58 8.91 18.60
CA LYS A 494 13.86 9.40 17.25
C LYS A 494 13.56 10.89 17.09
N LEU A 495 12.45 11.38 17.66
CA LEU A 495 12.15 12.81 17.72
C LEU A 495 13.29 13.58 18.39
N MET A 496 13.78 13.11 19.54
CA MET A 496 14.86 13.80 20.26
C MET A 496 16.20 13.75 19.53
N THR A 497 16.49 12.64 18.85
CA THR A 497 17.65 12.52 17.96
C THR A 497 17.59 13.54 16.83
N SER A 498 16.41 13.70 16.21
CA SER A 498 16.16 14.72 15.19
C SER A 498 16.34 16.13 15.77
N VAL A 499 15.66 16.47 16.87
CA VAL A 499 15.75 17.79 17.52
C VAL A 499 17.20 18.18 17.83
N GLY A 500 18.01 17.23 18.31
CA GLY A 500 19.41 17.46 18.69
C GLY A 500 20.34 17.88 17.54
N LYS A 501 19.94 17.66 16.28
CA LYS A 501 20.73 18.07 15.09
C LYS A 501 20.77 19.59 14.92
N LEU A 502 19.70 20.29 15.27
CA LEU A 502 19.55 21.74 15.05
C LEU A 502 19.33 22.56 16.32
N ILE A 503 18.75 21.97 17.36
CA ILE A 503 18.50 22.63 18.64
C ILE A 503 19.41 21.96 19.68
N PRO A 504 20.56 22.57 20.02
CA PRO A 504 21.43 22.02 21.03
C PRO A 504 20.75 22.01 22.40
N TYR A 505 20.92 20.92 23.13
CA TYR A 505 20.49 20.79 24.52
C TYR A 505 21.52 19.97 25.30
N ASN A 506 21.56 20.15 26.61
CA ASN A 506 22.35 19.32 27.51
C ASN A 506 21.53 18.14 28.04
N THR A 507 20.22 18.33 28.19
CA THR A 507 19.26 17.31 28.61
C THR A 507 17.92 17.58 27.97
N ALA A 508 17.22 16.53 27.57
CA ALA A 508 15.88 16.63 27.05
C ALA A 508 14.97 15.56 27.65
N ILE A 509 13.73 15.94 27.94
CA ILE A 509 12.74 15.05 28.52
C ILE A 509 11.44 15.19 27.73
N VAL A 510 10.88 14.05 27.33
CA VAL A 510 9.54 13.94 26.75
C VAL A 510 8.63 13.40 27.84
N PHE A 511 7.68 14.22 28.27
CA PHE A 511 6.66 13.89 29.27
C PHE A 511 5.32 13.55 28.61
N LEU A 512 4.59 12.61 29.20
CA LEU A 512 3.18 12.33 28.89
C LEU A 512 2.30 12.71 30.08
N THR A 513 1.06 13.07 29.79
CA THR A 513 0.04 13.34 30.81
C THR A 513 -0.63 12.06 31.26
N ASP A 514 -0.64 11.76 32.56
CA ASP A 514 -1.53 10.76 33.13
C ASP A 514 -2.92 11.40 33.36
N THR A 515 -3.92 10.90 32.64
CA THR A 515 -5.30 11.41 32.69
C THR A 515 -6.04 11.06 33.98
N ALA A 516 -5.53 10.14 34.82
CA ALA A 516 -6.16 9.74 36.07
C ALA A 516 -5.70 10.60 37.27
N GLU A 517 -4.47 11.12 37.24
CA GLU A 517 -3.81 11.72 38.40
C GLU A 517 -3.23 13.13 38.15
N ASP A 518 -3.58 13.81 37.05
CA ASP A 518 -3.18 15.19 36.70
C ASP A 518 -1.67 15.48 36.87
N HIS A 519 -0.83 14.53 36.43
CA HIS A 519 0.62 14.65 36.48
C HIS A 519 1.30 14.31 35.16
N LEU A 520 2.53 14.79 35.01
CA LEU A 520 3.44 14.47 33.92
C LEU A 520 4.39 13.35 34.34
N GLU A 521 4.52 12.33 33.48
CA GLU A 521 5.48 11.24 33.61
C GLU A 521 6.48 11.22 32.44
N PRO A 522 7.77 10.93 32.69
CA PRO A 522 8.78 10.88 31.65
C PRO A 522 8.61 9.61 30.80
N LEU A 523 8.27 9.80 29.51
CA LEU A 523 8.26 8.75 28.50
C LEU A 523 9.68 8.46 27.99
N TYR A 524 10.49 9.50 27.82
CA TYR A 524 11.85 9.40 27.32
C TYR A 524 12.73 10.50 27.90
N VAL A 525 13.96 10.13 28.28
CA VAL A 525 14.97 11.04 28.85
C VAL A 525 16.27 10.88 28.07
N ASP A 526 16.71 11.95 27.41
CA ASP A 526 18.03 12.05 26.82
C ASP A 526 18.97 12.83 27.75
N SER A 527 19.70 12.09 28.58
CA SER A 527 20.73 12.66 29.46
C SER A 527 21.80 11.62 29.84
N ARG A 528 22.97 12.10 30.25
CA ARG A 528 24.04 11.23 30.81
C ARG A 528 23.66 10.63 32.18
N ASP A 529 22.67 11.20 32.85
CA ASP A 529 22.21 10.85 34.20
C ASP A 529 20.73 10.37 34.18
N ALA A 530 20.34 9.62 33.15
CA ALA A 530 18.94 9.24 32.90
C ALA A 530 18.25 8.54 34.09
N GLY A 531 19.01 7.82 34.93
CA GLY A 531 18.50 7.16 36.13
C GLY A 531 17.97 8.12 37.20
N ALA A 532 18.47 9.36 37.27
CA ALA A 532 18.00 10.36 38.25
C ALA A 532 16.61 10.94 37.90
N PHE A 533 16.23 10.86 36.62
CA PHE A 533 14.94 11.34 36.12
C PHE A 533 13.90 10.21 36.00
N SER A 534 14.29 8.96 36.23
CA SER A 534 13.40 7.81 36.22
C SER A 534 12.47 7.86 37.44
N GLY A 535 11.16 8.00 37.20
CA GLY A 535 10.14 8.16 38.25
C GLY A 535 9.91 9.61 38.71
N PHE A 536 10.52 10.60 38.06
CA PHE A 536 10.26 12.01 38.34
C PHE A 536 8.88 12.42 37.84
N ARG A 537 7.96 12.80 38.73
CA ARG A 537 6.59 13.21 38.38
C ARG A 537 6.37 14.70 38.65
N ILE A 538 5.71 15.39 37.74
CA ILE A 538 5.39 16.82 37.87
C ILE A 538 3.87 17.02 37.84
N ALA A 539 3.30 17.52 38.92
CA ALA A 539 1.88 17.88 38.96
C ALA A 539 1.57 19.05 38.00
N PHE A 540 0.37 19.08 37.42
CA PHE A 540 -0.04 20.19 36.56
C PHE A 540 -0.02 21.53 37.31
N GLY A 541 0.44 22.58 36.62
CA GLY A 541 0.65 23.91 37.20
C GLY A 541 1.89 24.06 38.10
N ARG A 542 2.61 22.96 38.39
CA ARG A 542 3.85 22.97 39.17
C ARG A 542 5.07 22.93 38.24
N GLY A 543 6.10 23.72 38.56
CA GLY A 543 7.27 23.85 37.68
C GLY A 543 6.90 24.44 36.31
N MET A 544 7.85 24.49 35.39
CA MET A 544 7.62 25.12 34.10
C MET A 544 6.91 24.15 33.14
N SER A 545 7.33 22.89 33.09
CA SER A 545 6.70 21.84 32.28
C SER A 545 5.26 21.57 32.71
N GLY A 546 4.96 21.56 34.02
CA GLY A 546 3.60 21.42 34.52
C GLY A 546 2.72 22.63 34.21
N TRP A 547 3.27 23.85 34.20
CA TRP A 547 2.55 25.04 33.74
C TRP A 547 2.23 24.96 32.24
N VAL A 548 3.20 24.52 31.41
CA VAL A 548 3.01 24.31 29.96
C VAL A 548 1.95 23.24 29.70
N ALA A 549 1.93 22.15 30.48
CA ALA A 549 0.89 21.13 30.39
C ALA A 549 -0.52 21.69 30.62
N GLN A 550 -0.67 22.50 31.69
CA GLN A 550 -1.95 23.09 32.08
C GLN A 550 -2.47 24.15 31.10
N ASN A 551 -1.58 25.02 30.59
CA ASN A 551 -1.97 26.18 29.79
C ASN A 551 -1.86 25.93 28.28
N GLY A 552 -1.15 24.89 27.85
CA GLY A 552 -0.94 24.55 26.45
C GLY A 552 -0.15 25.60 25.67
N GLN A 553 0.66 26.41 26.35
CA GLN A 553 1.49 27.46 25.76
C GLN A 553 2.98 27.15 25.98
N PRO A 554 3.85 27.36 24.98
CA PRO A 554 5.29 27.12 25.12
C PRO A 554 5.94 28.16 26.05
N MET A 555 7.01 27.76 26.72
CA MET A 555 7.82 28.60 27.60
C MET A 555 9.29 28.51 27.16
N ARG A 556 9.94 29.65 26.99
CA ARG A 556 11.32 29.74 26.49
C ARG A 556 12.19 30.58 27.41
N ASN A 557 13.42 30.13 27.59
CA ASN A 557 14.45 30.75 28.41
C ASN A 557 14.04 30.98 29.87
N VAL A 558 13.30 30.03 30.42
CA VAL A 558 12.89 30.11 31.83
C VAL A 558 13.90 29.41 32.71
N ASP A 559 13.96 29.82 33.96
CA ASP A 559 14.86 29.24 34.95
C ASP A 559 14.34 27.86 35.42
N PRO A 560 15.08 26.76 35.20
CA PRO A 560 14.64 25.42 35.56
C PRO A 560 14.62 25.14 37.07
N VAL A 561 15.11 26.07 37.92
CA VAL A 561 15.10 25.90 39.40
C VAL A 561 13.73 25.50 39.94
N ALA A 562 12.66 26.14 39.45
CA ALA A 562 11.30 25.94 39.97
C ALA A 562 10.76 24.52 39.72
N GLU A 563 11.35 23.79 38.77
CA GLU A 563 10.98 22.42 38.41
C GLU A 563 11.95 21.39 38.98
N LEU A 564 13.25 21.65 38.87
CA LEU A 564 14.29 20.71 39.28
C LEU A 564 14.64 20.80 40.78
N GLY A 565 14.11 21.77 41.51
CA GLY A 565 14.47 22.04 42.91
C GLY A 565 14.19 20.90 43.91
N GLU A 566 13.39 19.90 43.55
CA GLU A 566 13.15 18.70 44.40
C GLU A 566 14.09 17.54 44.11
N LEU A 567 14.66 17.50 42.90
CA LEU A 567 15.71 16.56 42.55
C LEU A 567 16.99 17.18 43.09
N ASP A 568 17.53 16.63 44.19
CA ASP A 568 18.77 17.06 44.86
C ASP A 568 20.02 16.81 43.97
N ILE A 569 19.95 17.28 42.73
CA ILE A 569 21.00 17.26 41.72
C ILE A 569 21.95 18.38 42.12
N ALA A 570 22.89 18.02 42.99
CA ALA A 570 23.88 18.90 43.61
C ALA A 570 24.44 19.93 42.61
N ASP A 571 24.16 21.21 42.90
CA ASP A 571 24.45 22.43 42.14
C ASP A 571 23.77 22.56 40.75
N GLN A 572 22.87 23.55 40.65
CA GLN A 572 22.07 23.89 39.46
C GLN A 572 22.90 24.07 38.19
N LYS A 573 23.07 22.96 37.48
CA LYS A 573 23.84 22.84 36.23
C LYS A 573 23.19 23.61 35.08
N TYR A 574 21.86 23.59 35.02
CA TYR A 574 21.09 24.21 33.95
C TYR A 574 20.69 25.64 34.31
N ARG A 575 20.87 26.56 33.36
CA ARG A 575 20.56 27.99 33.54
C ARG A 575 19.32 28.44 32.77
N THR A 576 18.84 27.62 31.85
CA THR A 576 17.70 27.96 31.01
C THR A 576 17.02 26.71 30.46
N MET A 577 15.73 26.80 30.19
CA MET A 577 14.95 25.75 29.54
C MET A 577 14.00 26.26 28.46
N LEU A 578 13.68 25.38 27.52
CA LEU A 578 12.63 25.54 26.52
C LEU A 578 11.66 24.37 26.66
N SER A 579 10.39 24.65 26.92
CA SER A 579 9.36 23.64 27.13
C SER A 579 8.18 23.91 26.20
N VAL A 580 7.75 22.91 25.44
CA VAL A 580 6.66 23.02 24.46
C VAL A 580 5.61 21.92 24.69
N PRO A 581 4.31 22.21 24.47
CA PRO A 581 3.26 21.22 24.65
C PRO A 581 3.18 20.26 23.44
N LEU A 582 2.96 18.98 23.72
CA LEU A 582 2.49 18.00 22.74
C LEU A 582 0.97 18.11 22.67
N ARG A 583 0.42 18.55 21.55
CA ARG A 583 -1.02 18.82 21.40
C ARG A 583 -1.68 17.86 20.42
N PHE A 584 -2.81 17.29 20.83
CA PHE A 584 -3.64 16.41 20.02
C PHE A 584 -5.12 16.73 20.26
N ASP A 585 -5.90 16.90 19.19
CA ASP A 585 -7.33 17.26 19.26
C ASP A 585 -7.65 18.44 20.21
N GLY A 586 -6.78 19.46 20.20
CA GLY A 586 -6.92 20.67 21.01
C GLY A 586 -6.51 20.53 22.48
N ARG A 587 -6.21 19.31 22.96
CA ARG A 587 -5.73 19.02 24.33
C ARG A 587 -4.21 18.84 24.37
N THR A 588 -3.61 19.11 25.53
CA THR A 588 -2.20 18.80 25.80
C THR A 588 -2.11 17.35 26.29
N VAL A 589 -1.41 16.50 25.55
CA VAL A 589 -1.21 15.07 25.86
C VAL A 589 0.18 14.78 26.43
N GLY A 590 1.04 15.79 26.47
CA GLY A 590 2.40 15.69 26.96
C GLY A 590 3.16 17.00 26.80
N VAL A 591 4.43 17.01 27.19
CA VAL A 591 5.32 18.18 27.14
C VAL A 591 6.73 17.74 26.76
N VAL A 592 7.41 18.48 25.89
CA VAL A 592 8.83 18.29 25.59
C VAL A 592 9.63 19.43 26.19
N SER A 593 10.58 19.11 27.06
CA SER A 593 11.41 20.08 27.77
C SER A 593 12.90 19.86 27.47
N LEU A 594 13.56 20.92 27.01
CA LEU A 594 14.99 20.99 26.72
C LEU A 594 15.68 21.87 27.77
N TYR A 595 16.78 21.40 28.34
CA TYR A 595 17.56 22.10 29.35
C TYR A 595 18.96 22.40 28.82
N SER A 596 19.46 23.60 29.14
CA SER A 596 20.78 24.06 28.75
C SER A 596 21.53 24.73 29.89
N GLU A 597 22.85 24.52 29.93
CA GLU A 597 23.75 25.19 30.89
C GLU A 597 24.01 26.66 30.52
N LYS A 598 23.69 27.04 29.28
CA LYS A 598 23.86 28.41 28.78
C LYS A 598 22.65 29.25 29.13
N LYS A 599 22.86 30.46 29.64
CA LYS A 599 21.79 31.42 29.93
C LYS A 599 21.21 32.01 28.64
N ASP A 600 19.89 32.20 28.57
CA ASP A 600 19.17 32.85 27.46
C ASP A 600 19.50 32.28 26.07
N PHE A 601 19.69 30.96 26.01
CA PHE A 601 20.23 30.27 24.84
C PHE A 601 19.22 30.05 23.72
N TYR A 602 17.94 29.84 24.04
CA TYR A 602 16.93 29.50 23.05
C TYR A 602 16.36 30.76 22.37
N GLN A 603 16.22 30.72 21.04
CA GLN A 603 15.71 31.81 20.22
C GLN A 603 14.29 31.49 19.71
N ASP A 604 13.59 32.45 19.10
CA ASP A 604 12.20 32.24 18.61
C ASP A 604 12.15 31.08 17.63
N ARG A 605 13.12 31.05 16.70
CA ARG A 605 13.29 29.95 15.75
C ARG A 605 13.46 28.56 16.39
N HIS A 606 14.10 28.45 17.56
CA HIS A 606 14.23 27.16 18.24
C HIS A 606 12.89 26.70 18.81
N GLN A 607 12.13 27.62 19.40
CA GLN A 607 10.79 27.35 19.89
C GLN A 607 9.85 26.94 18.75
N ASP A 608 9.83 27.72 17.67
CA ASP A 608 8.94 27.47 16.52
C ASP A 608 9.24 26.14 15.84
N LEU A 609 10.53 25.83 15.63
CA LEU A 609 10.94 24.56 15.06
C LEU A 609 10.53 23.39 15.96
N LEU A 610 10.78 23.48 17.28
CA LEU A 610 10.39 22.43 18.21
C LEU A 610 8.88 22.22 18.23
N ILE A 611 8.07 23.30 18.19
CA ILE A 611 6.60 23.21 18.09
C ILE A 611 6.18 22.48 16.82
N LYS A 612 6.77 22.81 15.65
CA LYS A 612 6.46 22.14 14.38
C LYS A 612 6.77 20.64 14.45
N LEU A 613 7.97 20.28 14.91
CA LEU A 613 8.41 18.89 15.02
C LEU A 613 7.51 18.09 15.97
N CYS A 614 7.24 18.63 17.15
CA CYS A 614 6.34 18.03 18.14
C CYS A 614 4.93 17.84 17.58
N SER A 615 4.38 18.83 16.88
CA SER A 615 3.03 18.77 16.31
C SER A 615 2.88 17.67 15.25
N MET A 616 3.94 17.37 14.49
CA MET A 616 3.92 16.29 13.50
C MET A 616 3.95 14.90 14.16
N VAL A 617 4.76 14.73 15.21
CA VAL A 617 4.96 13.41 15.85
C VAL A 617 3.87 13.08 16.88
N THR A 618 3.22 14.09 17.46
CA THR A 618 2.19 13.89 18.51
C THR A 618 1.09 12.90 18.10
N PRO A 619 0.48 12.97 16.90
CA PRO A 619 -0.52 11.98 16.47
C PRO A 619 -0.01 10.53 16.47
N ALA A 620 1.23 10.31 16.04
CA ALA A 620 1.83 8.98 16.00
C ALA A 620 2.11 8.45 17.42
N VAL A 621 2.60 9.32 18.32
CA VAL A 621 2.81 8.96 19.74
C VAL A 621 1.49 8.61 20.41
N VAL A 622 0.42 9.39 20.20
CA VAL A 622 -0.92 9.09 20.75
C VAL A 622 -1.48 7.80 20.16
N GLY A 623 -1.29 7.56 18.86
CA GLY A 623 -1.69 6.31 18.20
C GLY A 623 -0.96 5.10 18.75
N ALA A 624 0.35 5.19 18.95
CA ALA A 624 1.17 4.13 19.53
C ALA A 624 0.72 3.81 20.96
N LEU A 625 0.52 4.82 21.81
CA LEU A 625 0.03 4.64 23.18
C LEU A 625 -1.34 3.98 23.24
N LYS A 626 -2.29 4.43 22.39
CA LYS A 626 -3.62 3.79 22.31
C LYS A 626 -3.53 2.35 21.80
N SER A 627 -2.63 2.07 20.86
CA SER A 627 -2.40 0.71 20.38
C SER A 627 -1.79 -0.16 21.46
N GLU A 628 -0.83 0.35 22.23
CA GLU A 628 -0.21 -0.35 23.37
C GLU A 628 -1.26 -0.62 24.48
N GLU A 629 -2.10 0.36 24.79
CA GLU A 629 -3.20 0.25 25.76
C GLU A 629 -4.27 -0.76 25.29
N MET A 630 -4.73 -0.65 24.04
CA MET A 630 -5.70 -1.57 23.46
C MET A 630 -5.14 -3.00 23.36
N MET A 631 -3.85 -3.15 23.02
CA MET A 631 -3.18 -4.44 23.09
C MET A 631 -3.18 -4.96 24.52
N SER A 632 -2.89 -4.14 25.53
CA SER A 632 -2.86 -4.57 26.93
C SER A 632 -4.22 -5.07 27.45
N GLU A 633 -5.33 -4.45 27.03
CA GLU A 633 -6.69 -4.93 27.35
C GLU A 633 -7.03 -6.24 26.61
N ASP A 634 -6.58 -6.36 25.35
CA ASP A 634 -6.71 -7.57 24.52
C ASP A 634 -5.83 -8.74 25.00
N LEU A 635 -4.98 -8.55 26.02
CA LEU A 635 -4.15 -9.60 26.62
C LEU A 635 -4.81 -10.23 27.86
N ILE A 636 -5.90 -9.69 28.39
CA ILE A 636 -6.56 -10.23 29.59
C ILE A 636 -7.88 -10.91 29.22
N ASP A 637 -8.14 -12.10 29.79
CA ASP A 637 -9.42 -12.78 29.65
C ASP A 637 -10.47 -12.15 30.59
N PRO A 638 -11.61 -11.64 30.07
CA PRO A 638 -12.57 -10.87 30.86
C PRO A 638 -13.33 -11.70 31.90
N LEU A 639 -13.39 -13.03 31.76
CA LEU A 639 -14.13 -13.91 32.67
C LEU A 639 -13.29 -14.31 33.89
N THR A 640 -11.99 -14.55 33.68
CA THR A 640 -11.07 -15.09 34.70
C THR A 640 -10.07 -14.05 35.20
N HIS A 641 -9.92 -12.92 34.52
CA HIS A 641 -8.91 -11.88 34.76
C HIS A 641 -7.46 -12.39 34.69
N LEU A 642 -7.23 -13.55 34.06
CA LEU A 642 -5.90 -14.05 33.75
C LEU A 642 -5.44 -13.53 32.39
N GLY A 643 -4.13 -13.58 32.11
CA GLY A 643 -3.63 -13.35 30.76
C GLY A 643 -4.17 -14.42 29.79
N ASN A 644 -4.52 -14.06 28.57
CA ASN A 644 -5.00 -14.99 27.57
C ASN A 644 -3.85 -15.64 26.76
N VAL A 645 -4.17 -16.44 25.74
CA VAL A 645 -3.17 -17.11 24.88
C VAL A 645 -2.14 -16.14 24.30
N ARG A 646 -2.55 -14.93 23.92
CA ARG A 646 -1.64 -13.92 23.35
C ARG A 646 -0.70 -13.37 24.42
N ALA A 647 -1.21 -13.13 25.64
CA ALA A 647 -0.39 -12.71 26.78
C ALA A 647 0.67 -13.74 27.13
N MET A 648 0.31 -15.01 27.09
CA MET A 648 1.23 -16.11 27.32
C MET A 648 2.34 -16.14 26.25
N LYS A 649 2.00 -16.00 24.97
CA LYS A 649 3.01 -15.95 23.89
C LYS A 649 3.97 -14.79 24.08
N HIS A 650 3.44 -13.61 24.38
CA HIS A 650 4.23 -12.42 24.67
C HIS A 650 5.16 -12.63 25.89
N TYR A 651 4.66 -13.35 26.91
CA TYR A 651 5.45 -13.73 28.08
C TYR A 651 6.64 -14.64 27.73
N PHE A 652 6.41 -15.65 26.88
CA PHE A 652 7.47 -16.54 26.39
C PHE A 652 8.52 -15.81 25.54
N GLU A 653 8.07 -14.97 24.61
CA GLU A 653 8.96 -14.23 23.69
C GLU A 653 9.76 -13.13 24.40
N GLY A 654 9.14 -12.39 25.32
CA GLY A 654 9.78 -11.28 26.02
C GLY A 654 10.61 -11.68 27.24
N GLU A 655 10.04 -12.45 28.16
CA GLU A 655 10.63 -12.66 29.49
C GLU A 655 11.52 -13.91 29.54
N LEU A 656 11.14 -14.98 28.86
CA LEU A 656 11.89 -16.25 28.87
C LEU A 656 12.99 -16.32 27.80
N ILE A 657 12.76 -15.78 26.60
CA ILE A 657 13.76 -15.75 25.51
C ILE A 657 14.65 -14.51 25.57
N GLY A 658 14.08 -13.32 25.85
CA GLY A 658 14.80 -12.04 25.85
C GLY A 658 15.71 -11.80 27.06
N HIS A 659 15.38 -12.39 28.21
CA HIS A 659 16.16 -12.31 29.45
C HIS A 659 16.33 -13.69 30.07
N PRO A 660 17.17 -14.58 29.51
CA PRO A 660 17.36 -15.93 30.03
C PRO A 660 17.99 -15.86 31.43
N ARG A 661 17.15 -15.88 32.48
CA ARG A 661 17.62 -16.26 33.81
C ARG A 661 18.07 -17.71 33.69
N GLN A 662 19.28 -18.05 34.13
CA GLN A 662 19.79 -19.44 34.14
C GLN A 662 19.04 -20.35 35.14
N GLU A 663 17.83 -20.00 35.53
CA GLU A 663 17.03 -20.68 36.54
C GLU A 663 16.06 -21.65 35.86
N ALA A 664 15.93 -22.86 36.42
CA ALA A 664 14.97 -23.84 35.94
C ALA A 664 13.54 -23.32 36.11
N TYR A 665 12.66 -23.63 35.16
CA TYR A 665 11.23 -23.32 35.25
C TYR A 665 10.41 -24.49 34.73
N SER A 666 9.14 -24.56 35.12
CA SER A 666 8.22 -25.62 34.67
C SER A 666 6.94 -25.04 34.08
N LEU A 667 6.56 -25.55 32.91
CA LEU A 667 5.29 -25.27 32.25
C LEU A 667 4.28 -26.35 32.64
N TYR A 668 3.10 -25.93 33.09
CA TYR A 668 1.94 -26.80 33.33
C TYR A 668 0.83 -26.46 32.36
N LEU A 669 0.17 -27.49 31.85
CA LEU A 669 -1.11 -27.40 31.16
C LEU A 669 -2.16 -28.09 32.03
N LEU A 670 -3.26 -27.40 32.27
CA LEU A 670 -4.38 -27.86 33.08
C LEU A 670 -5.64 -27.85 32.24
N ASP A 671 -6.40 -28.94 32.27
CA ASP A 671 -7.64 -29.10 31.50
C ASP A 671 -8.79 -29.53 32.41
N LEU A 672 -9.89 -28.78 32.40
CA LEU A 672 -11.08 -29.03 33.23
C LEU A 672 -11.94 -30.14 32.61
N ARG A 673 -11.92 -31.31 33.23
CA ARG A 673 -12.59 -32.49 32.70
C ARG A 673 -14.11 -32.35 32.75
N GLY A 674 -14.74 -32.80 31.67
CA GLY A 674 -16.19 -32.88 31.60
C GLY A 674 -16.90 -31.54 31.44
N TRP A 675 -16.16 -30.45 31.15
CA TRP A 675 -16.71 -29.09 31.09
C TRP A 675 -17.89 -28.97 30.13
N ARG A 676 -17.80 -29.59 28.95
CA ARG A 676 -18.91 -29.63 27.98
C ARG A 676 -20.16 -30.31 28.53
N GLN A 677 -20.02 -31.45 29.22
CA GLN A 677 -21.15 -32.16 29.83
C GLN A 677 -21.76 -31.36 30.98
N ILE A 678 -20.92 -30.64 31.75
CA ILE A 678 -21.36 -29.76 32.84
C ILE A 678 -22.20 -28.61 32.28
N ASN A 679 -21.71 -27.94 31.22
CA ASN A 679 -22.45 -26.86 30.56
C ASN A 679 -23.80 -27.34 29.99
N GLN A 680 -23.81 -28.51 29.35
CA GLN A 680 -25.05 -29.09 28.80
C GLN A 680 -26.07 -29.46 29.89
N ARG A 681 -25.60 -29.87 31.07
CA ARG A 681 -26.46 -30.35 32.16
C ARG A 681 -26.92 -29.26 33.12
N TYR A 682 -26.06 -28.27 33.41
CA TYR A 682 -26.29 -27.26 34.45
C TYR A 682 -26.25 -25.81 33.95
N GLY A 683 -26.08 -25.61 32.64
CA GLY A 683 -26.04 -24.30 32.00
C GLY A 683 -24.65 -23.64 32.04
N HIS A 684 -24.43 -22.70 31.12
CA HIS A 684 -23.15 -21.99 30.95
C HIS A 684 -22.72 -21.19 32.19
N GLU A 685 -23.65 -20.55 32.90
CA GLU A 685 -23.34 -19.81 34.15
C GLU A 685 -22.74 -20.71 35.24
N THR A 686 -23.10 -21.99 35.27
CA THR A 686 -22.53 -22.95 36.22
C THR A 686 -21.13 -23.36 35.80
N GLY A 687 -20.88 -23.51 34.49
CA GLY A 687 -19.54 -23.74 33.95
C GLY A 687 -18.59 -22.57 34.19
N ASP A 688 -19.07 -21.34 34.02
CA ASP A 688 -18.28 -20.12 34.27
C ASP A 688 -17.88 -20.01 35.74
N ARG A 689 -18.83 -20.23 36.67
CA ARG A 689 -18.52 -20.26 38.11
C ARG A 689 -17.55 -21.37 38.49
N LEU A 690 -17.64 -22.53 37.83
CA LEU A 690 -16.71 -23.63 38.05
C LEU A 690 -15.31 -23.29 37.58
N LEU A 691 -15.19 -22.64 36.42
CA LEU A 691 -13.92 -22.17 35.88
C LEU A 691 -13.29 -21.08 36.76
N GLN A 692 -14.08 -20.10 37.23
CA GLN A 692 -13.61 -19.07 38.17
C GLN A 692 -13.16 -19.67 39.51
N THR A 693 -13.87 -20.71 39.98
CA THR A 693 -13.49 -21.46 41.17
C THR A 693 -12.16 -22.21 40.96
N LEU A 694 -11.98 -22.83 39.79
CA LEU A 694 -10.72 -23.46 39.40
C LEU A 694 -9.57 -22.45 39.39
N VAL A 695 -9.76 -21.30 38.72
CA VAL A 695 -8.76 -20.22 38.64
C VAL A 695 -8.34 -19.79 40.03
N SER A 696 -9.29 -19.53 40.93
CA SER A 696 -9.03 -19.16 42.33
C SER A 696 -8.23 -20.23 43.07
N GLY A 697 -8.52 -21.50 42.81
CA GLY A 697 -7.81 -22.64 43.39
C GLY A 697 -6.38 -22.80 42.91
N VAL A 698 -6.13 -22.48 41.64
CA VAL A 698 -4.81 -22.51 41.02
C VAL A 698 -4.00 -21.31 41.52
N THR A 699 -4.49 -20.08 41.33
CA THR A 699 -3.76 -18.85 41.69
C THR A 699 -3.45 -18.75 43.18
N GLY A 700 -4.30 -19.29 44.06
CA GLY A 700 -4.04 -19.33 45.51
C GLY A 700 -2.86 -20.21 45.94
N VAL A 701 -2.34 -21.06 45.05
CA VAL A 701 -1.16 -21.93 45.30
C VAL A 701 0.12 -21.36 44.71
N LEU A 702 -0.02 -20.52 43.68
CA LEU A 702 1.07 -19.92 42.93
C LEU A 702 1.79 -18.83 43.74
N ARG A 703 3.07 -18.64 43.45
CA ARG A 703 3.88 -17.58 44.06
C ARG A 703 3.81 -16.29 43.23
N PRO A 704 4.22 -15.12 43.76
CA PRO A 704 4.21 -13.86 43.01
C PRO A 704 5.06 -13.87 41.73
N GLU A 705 6.08 -14.72 41.67
CA GLU A 705 6.90 -14.94 40.47
C GLU A 705 6.25 -15.87 39.44
N ASP A 706 5.28 -16.70 39.83
CA ASP A 706 4.60 -17.61 38.91
C ASP A 706 3.55 -16.84 38.08
N ARG A 707 3.24 -17.35 36.88
CA ARG A 707 2.24 -16.76 35.99
C ARG A 707 1.22 -17.79 35.57
N CYS A 708 -0.05 -17.40 35.53
CA CYS A 708 -1.16 -18.23 35.10
C CYS A 708 -1.91 -17.55 33.95
N PHE A 709 -2.23 -18.34 32.93
CA PHE A 709 -2.88 -17.90 31.71
C PHE A 709 -4.10 -18.78 31.40
N ARG A 710 -5.10 -18.21 30.73
CA ARG A 710 -6.20 -18.96 30.13
C ARG A 710 -5.89 -19.21 28.66
N CYS A 711 -5.72 -20.48 28.30
CA CYS A 711 -5.26 -20.87 26.97
C CYS A 711 -6.38 -21.39 26.06
N GLY A 712 -7.51 -21.77 26.65
CA GLY A 712 -8.67 -22.29 25.95
C GLY A 712 -9.96 -22.00 26.70
N ALA A 713 -11.05 -22.64 26.28
CA ALA A 713 -12.34 -22.49 26.94
C ALA A 713 -12.30 -23.04 28.39
N ASP A 714 -11.67 -24.20 28.56
CA ASP A 714 -11.53 -25.01 29.77
C ASP A 714 -10.07 -25.32 30.15
N GLU A 715 -9.11 -24.69 29.45
CA GLU A 715 -7.68 -24.92 29.58
C GLU A 715 -6.95 -23.73 30.21
N LEU A 716 -6.06 -24.03 31.16
CA LEU A 716 -5.15 -23.08 31.80
C LEU A 716 -3.70 -23.49 31.58
N ALA A 717 -2.79 -22.52 31.45
CA ALA A 717 -1.36 -22.75 31.51
C ALA A 717 -0.74 -22.03 32.70
N VAL A 718 0.23 -22.67 33.34
CA VAL A 718 1.00 -22.06 34.44
C VAL A 718 2.48 -22.16 34.11
N VAL A 719 3.20 -21.05 34.27
CA VAL A 719 4.66 -21.01 34.25
C VAL A 719 5.14 -20.79 35.68
N ALA A 720 5.84 -21.79 36.23
CA ALA A 720 6.38 -21.74 37.58
C ALA A 720 7.90 -21.56 37.55
N HIS A 721 8.39 -20.47 38.15
CA HIS A 721 9.81 -20.11 38.15
C HIS A 721 10.56 -20.82 39.28
N GLY A 722 11.83 -21.18 39.04
CA GLY A 722 12.65 -21.90 40.00
C GLY A 722 12.19 -23.34 40.26
N ALA A 723 11.26 -23.86 39.47
CA ALA A 723 10.74 -25.22 39.60
C ALA A 723 11.46 -26.16 38.63
N ASP A 724 12.41 -26.92 39.17
CA ASP A 724 12.96 -28.11 38.51
C ASP A 724 11.94 -29.25 38.48
N LYS A 725 12.30 -30.42 37.95
CA LYS A 725 11.39 -31.56 37.81
C LYS A 725 10.81 -32.06 39.14
N GLN A 726 11.56 -31.97 40.24
CA GLN A 726 11.07 -32.36 41.56
C GLN A 726 10.12 -31.30 42.14
N GLY A 727 10.48 -30.02 41.98
CA GLY A 727 9.60 -28.90 42.25
C GLY A 727 8.31 -28.99 41.45
N ALA A 728 8.39 -29.51 40.23
CA ALA A 728 7.26 -29.66 39.34
C ALA A 728 6.22 -30.64 39.88
N MET A 729 6.70 -31.82 40.26
CA MET A 729 5.90 -32.86 40.93
C MET A 729 5.27 -32.35 42.23
N ALA A 730 6.03 -31.61 43.04
CA ALA A 730 5.55 -31.08 44.31
C ALA A 730 4.41 -30.07 44.11
N LEU A 731 4.52 -29.17 43.11
CA LEU A 731 3.47 -28.21 42.79
C LEU A 731 2.24 -28.90 42.21
N THR A 732 2.38 -29.94 41.37
CA THR A 732 1.23 -30.74 40.90
C THR A 732 0.41 -31.31 42.07
N VAL A 733 1.07 -31.85 43.10
CA VAL A 733 0.38 -32.39 44.29
C VAL A 733 -0.34 -31.29 45.06
N ARG A 734 0.29 -30.10 45.21
CA ARG A 734 -0.33 -28.94 45.87
C ARG A 734 -1.54 -28.42 45.10
N LEU A 735 -1.42 -28.27 43.78
CA LEU A 735 -2.51 -27.84 42.89
C LEU A 735 -3.69 -28.79 43.00
N ARG A 736 -3.49 -30.10 42.86
CA ARG A 736 -4.56 -31.10 43.01
C ARG A 736 -5.25 -30.99 44.37
N ARG A 737 -4.48 -30.92 45.46
CA ARG A 737 -5.04 -30.82 46.81
C ARG A 737 -5.86 -29.54 47.02
N SER A 738 -5.42 -28.43 46.43
CA SER A 738 -6.17 -27.16 46.47
C SER A 738 -7.49 -27.30 45.72
N ILE A 739 -7.44 -27.79 44.47
CA ILE A 739 -8.59 -27.90 43.57
C ILE A 739 -9.66 -28.85 44.12
N THR A 740 -9.27 -30.02 44.66
CA THR A 740 -10.22 -31.01 45.20
C THR A 740 -11.03 -30.50 46.40
N ARG A 741 -10.57 -29.45 47.08
CA ARG A 741 -11.28 -28.86 48.23
C ARG A 741 -12.32 -27.81 47.81
N LEU A 742 -12.38 -27.47 46.53
CA LEU A 742 -13.27 -26.47 46.00
C LEU A 742 -14.54 -27.11 45.42
N GLY A 743 -15.61 -26.32 45.33
CA GLY A 743 -16.82 -26.77 44.68
C GLY A 743 -17.88 -25.69 44.55
N VAL A 744 -18.70 -25.83 43.51
CA VAL A 744 -19.82 -24.93 43.20
C VAL A 744 -21.12 -25.62 43.58
N LYS A 745 -22.02 -24.91 44.25
CA LYS A 745 -23.35 -25.44 44.60
C LYS A 745 -24.20 -25.56 43.34
N VAL A 746 -24.76 -26.73 43.10
CA VAL A 746 -25.67 -27.04 41.97
C VAL A 746 -26.94 -27.73 42.47
N ALA A 747 -27.97 -27.79 41.62
CA ALA A 747 -29.19 -28.54 41.94
C ALA A 747 -28.85 -30.04 42.07
N GLY A 748 -28.86 -30.55 43.31
CA GLY A 748 -28.54 -31.95 43.62
C GLY A 748 -27.16 -32.19 44.27
N GLY A 749 -26.38 -31.16 44.60
CA GLY A 749 -25.13 -31.34 45.36
C GLY A 749 -24.10 -30.22 45.20
N VAL A 750 -22.84 -30.53 45.51
CA VAL A 750 -21.68 -29.67 45.24
C VAL A 750 -20.87 -30.31 44.12
N LEU A 751 -20.57 -29.53 43.09
CA LEU A 751 -19.76 -29.97 41.96
C LEU A 751 -18.34 -29.44 42.13
N SER A 752 -17.39 -30.34 42.35
CA SER A 752 -15.96 -30.00 42.47
C SER A 752 -15.28 -30.03 41.09
N PRO A 753 -14.35 -29.10 40.81
CA PRO A 753 -13.58 -29.16 39.57
C PRO A 753 -12.70 -30.41 39.55
N ASP A 754 -12.77 -31.20 38.48
CA ASP A 754 -11.82 -32.29 38.20
C ASP A 754 -10.90 -31.88 37.06
N VAL A 755 -9.59 -31.98 37.25
CA VAL A 755 -8.60 -31.36 36.38
C VAL A 755 -7.52 -32.36 36.01
N ALA A 756 -7.25 -32.49 34.71
CA ALA A 756 -6.04 -33.14 34.23
C ALA A 756 -4.88 -32.16 34.28
N ILE A 757 -3.69 -32.63 34.69
CA ILE A 757 -2.50 -31.78 34.76
C ILE A 757 -1.34 -32.47 34.03
N GLY A 758 -0.80 -31.81 33.02
CA GLY A 758 0.47 -32.15 32.38
C GLY A 758 1.53 -31.09 32.68
N TYR A 759 2.79 -31.48 32.77
CA TYR A 759 3.88 -30.52 32.96
C TYR A 759 5.15 -30.95 32.24
N ALA A 760 6.04 -29.98 32.00
CA ALA A 760 7.39 -30.15 31.47
C ALA A 760 8.33 -29.12 32.12
N SER A 761 9.58 -29.52 32.37
CA SER A 761 10.57 -28.68 33.05
C SER A 761 11.72 -28.29 32.13
N TYR A 762 12.07 -27.02 32.09
CA TYR A 762 13.29 -26.50 31.46
C TYR A 762 14.49 -26.68 32.40
N PRO A 763 15.67 -27.09 31.90
CA PRO A 763 15.96 -27.51 30.52
C PRO A 763 15.76 -29.03 30.27
N GLU A 764 15.35 -29.80 31.28
CA GLU A 764 15.37 -31.27 31.25
C GLU A 764 14.46 -31.91 30.19
N ASP A 765 13.26 -31.36 30.00
CA ASP A 765 12.24 -31.89 29.10
C ASP A 765 12.19 -31.14 27.75
N GLY A 766 12.97 -30.07 27.58
CA GLY A 766 13.04 -29.25 26.37
C GLY A 766 13.75 -27.92 26.62
N ILE A 767 14.36 -27.35 25.57
CA ILE A 767 15.07 -26.06 25.65
C ILE A 767 14.32 -24.92 24.95
N THR A 768 13.34 -25.23 24.11
CA THR A 768 12.45 -24.22 23.51
C THR A 768 11.04 -24.29 24.09
N PRO A 769 10.28 -23.19 24.08
CA PRO A 769 8.88 -23.19 24.50
C PRO A 769 8.02 -24.23 23.77
N GLU A 770 8.24 -24.46 22.48
CA GLU A 770 7.49 -25.44 21.68
C GLU A 770 7.77 -26.88 22.12
N GLU A 771 9.03 -27.19 22.45
CA GLU A 771 9.42 -28.50 22.97
C GLU A 771 8.78 -28.76 24.34
N LEU A 772 8.85 -27.79 25.25
CA LEU A 772 8.24 -27.86 26.57
C LEU A 772 6.71 -28.00 26.48
N TRP A 773 6.07 -27.22 25.59
CA TRP A 773 4.64 -27.32 25.35
C TRP A 773 4.24 -28.71 24.89
N ARG A 774 4.96 -29.26 23.91
CA ARG A 774 4.69 -30.61 23.37
C ARG A 774 4.84 -31.70 24.44
N VAL A 775 5.82 -31.59 25.33
CA VAL A 775 6.01 -32.56 26.42
C VAL A 775 4.93 -32.40 27.49
N ALA A 776 4.59 -31.16 27.86
CA ALA A 776 3.53 -30.88 28.83
C ALA A 776 2.17 -31.41 28.34
N ASP A 777 1.86 -31.19 27.06
CA ASP A 777 0.63 -31.68 26.42
C ASP A 777 0.58 -33.21 26.34
N SER A 778 1.69 -33.85 25.97
CA SER A 778 1.79 -35.33 26.01
C SER A 778 1.55 -35.89 27.43
N ASN A 779 2.08 -35.21 28.45
CA ASN A 779 1.87 -35.61 29.84
C ASN A 779 0.45 -35.33 30.34
N LEU A 780 -0.19 -34.26 29.85
CA LEU A 780 -1.61 -33.96 30.09
C LEU A 780 -2.49 -35.09 29.55
N TYR A 781 -2.26 -35.51 28.30
CA TYR A 781 -2.98 -36.63 27.69
C TYR A 781 -2.81 -37.94 28.47
N LYS A 782 -1.60 -38.25 28.95
CA LYS A 782 -1.36 -39.43 29.80
C LYS A 782 -2.13 -39.34 31.11
N ASP A 783 -2.25 -38.16 31.70
CA ASP A 783 -3.00 -37.96 32.94
C ASP A 783 -4.50 -38.14 32.76
N GLN A 784 -5.04 -37.61 31.65
CA GLN A 784 -6.42 -37.85 31.21
C GLN A 784 -6.69 -39.36 31.05
N MET A 785 -5.77 -40.10 30.42
CA MET A 785 -5.88 -41.55 30.20
C MET A 785 -5.78 -42.38 31.50
N ARG A 786 -4.87 -42.03 32.43
CA ARG A 786 -4.68 -42.76 33.69
C ARG A 786 -5.92 -42.78 34.59
N SER A 787 -6.76 -41.76 34.45
CA SER A 787 -8.00 -41.63 35.22
C SER A 787 -9.22 -42.25 34.51
N ALA A 788 -9.07 -42.71 33.26
CA ALA A 788 -10.14 -43.34 32.47
C ALA A 788 -10.31 -44.86 32.75
N VAL A 789 -9.68 -45.39 33.80
CA VAL A 789 -9.98 -46.73 34.32
C VAL A 789 -11.37 -46.67 35.02
N PRO A 790 -12.33 -47.52 34.64
CA PRO A 790 -13.74 -47.27 34.91
C PRO A 790 -14.10 -47.40 36.40
N ALA A 791 -14.95 -46.48 36.85
CA ALA A 791 -15.78 -46.67 38.04
C ALA A 791 -16.69 -47.90 37.84
N LYS A 792 -16.17 -49.09 38.18
CA LYS A 792 -17.00 -50.18 38.68
C LYS A 792 -17.67 -49.66 39.94
N ASP A 793 -18.89 -49.09 39.80
CA ASP A 793 -19.97 -49.06 40.80
C ASP A 793 -21.22 -48.26 40.37
N TRP A 794 -21.47 -48.08 39.06
CA TRP A 794 -22.70 -47.43 38.57
C TRP A 794 -23.84 -48.40 38.19
N HIS A 795 -23.64 -49.72 38.21
CA HIS A 795 -24.61 -50.69 37.64
C HIS A 795 -25.29 -51.66 38.61
N ASN A 796 -25.33 -51.38 39.93
CA ASN A 796 -25.98 -52.25 40.91
C ASN A 796 -27.08 -51.61 41.78
N SER A 797 -27.70 -50.50 41.35
CA SER A 797 -28.84 -49.89 42.07
C SER A 797 -30.12 -49.78 41.23
N MET A 798 -30.36 -50.71 40.30
CA MET A 798 -31.66 -50.86 39.66
C MET A 798 -32.07 -52.34 39.63
N ALA A 799 -32.61 -52.82 40.76
CA ALA A 799 -33.53 -53.93 40.79
C ALA A 799 -34.91 -53.40 41.21
N PRO A 800 -35.99 -53.69 40.48
CA PRO A 800 -37.33 -53.28 40.86
C PRO A 800 -37.86 -54.22 41.94
N ALA A 801 -38.17 -53.68 43.13
CA ALA A 801 -39.00 -54.41 44.10
C ALA A 801 -40.46 -54.25 43.69
N SER A 802 -40.99 -55.27 43.02
CA SER A 802 -42.41 -55.59 42.97
C SER A 802 -42.93 -55.96 44.36
N GLY A 803 -44.13 -55.49 44.72
CA GLY A 803 -45.10 -56.31 45.46
C GLY A 803 -45.73 -55.68 46.70
N SER A 804 -47.07 -55.63 46.64
CA SER A 804 -48.10 -55.52 47.70
C SER A 804 -48.22 -54.22 48.49
#